data_AF-A0AAU5WT31-F1
#
_entry.id   AF-A0AAU5WT31-F1
#
_cell.length_a   1.000
_cell.length_b   1.000
_cell.length_c   1.000
_cell.angle_alpha   90.00
_cell.angle_beta   90.00
_cell.angle_gamma   90.00
#
_symmetry.space_group_name_H-M   'P 1'
#
loop_
_entity.id
_entity.type
_entity.pdbx_description
1 polymer ?
#
loop_
_entity_poly.entity_id
_entity_poly.type
_entity_poly.pdbx_seq_one_letter_code
_entity_poly.pdbx_strand_id
1 'polypeptide(L)'
;MSQGAAGFDVFVSYAHDDDPQLIQRLVEELQEAFAAIAGRRLTVFLDQDGIPTAQRWQRTITGALRTSSVMIAVLTERYLISDWCAREYEFFVRAERDHSLEEGSARSVPRIFPVMPAGSPAEEGLTAEQRRRRLDVNERQGIDLAGLADAEFTREVTRLARDIHDALVRLNGASPAVLAPAGDEETEHPQVTSGYVGEGDRFVSLLAEAVNVTVVGWTNTSLAESLEAALKRKRSRHGSHAFWRSLRIVFLEDGLLELVRDEHDAQFPDKETALRRRRQNAGYGRRSLSAFLQKENQPHRLTLHEYGHIPPFTGTLFDMPDGRRVVQMVIRPPRRSASDHLMLEFADRTDQYFGAAFNDIVDLSTKYDEVLPIGEPDDDDIFQITEARFGNRVLRRGSGATGWLPLVLVVTWWESRGAAVPLLQFRTSRNAERELDHLSHPAGYITQEDYRRLEEHAGVGTFPLPSHAPMVAARRRIALELGADLSQGVTFARNMRYYHHAKEHLFYWVFDCRLPARFQFPADAEMRPYTLEELLAIRENQAVEYALRLCRDHHASRRDVERMARLSADNLIVHGHEEPAAALLDAVRGDGTAETAALQAELTALAERTRRTNRTGVGERPVLGLSGLEYREFFTGILPLYVHLGVPGAVEYLEGLQADATRYAAVERLAATYADAAVMTELPLET
;
A
#
# COMPACT_ATOMS: atom_id res chain seq x y z
N MET A 1 42.41 8.49 21.09
CA MET A 1 42.59 7.38 22.04
C MET A 1 41.21 6.84 22.38
N SER A 2 40.86 5.67 21.85
CA SER A 2 39.56 5.01 22.05
C SER A 2 39.63 4.18 23.33
N GLN A 3 38.90 4.55 24.39
CA GLN A 3 38.69 3.66 25.53
C GLN A 3 37.75 2.53 25.08
N GLY A 4 38.21 1.28 25.16
CA GLY A 4 37.37 0.10 24.96
C GLY A 4 36.33 0.00 26.08
N ALA A 5 35.09 -0.38 25.74
CA ALA A 5 34.02 -0.55 26.72
C ALA A 5 34.35 -1.73 27.65
N ALA A 6 34.60 -1.44 28.93
CA ALA A 6 34.74 -2.46 29.97
C ALA A 6 33.34 -3.05 30.28
N GLY A 7 33.24 -4.38 30.41
CA GLY A 7 31.99 -5.05 30.79
C GLY A 7 31.63 -4.84 32.27
N PHE A 8 30.38 -5.14 32.62
CA PHE A 8 29.88 -5.03 34.00
C PHE A 8 29.66 -6.44 34.58
N ASP A 9 29.89 -6.61 35.87
CA ASP A 9 29.55 -7.86 36.56
C ASP A 9 28.03 -7.94 36.77
N VAL A 10 27.42 -6.83 37.20
CA VAL A 10 26.01 -6.76 37.60
C VAL A 10 25.30 -5.58 36.95
N PHE A 11 24.11 -5.83 36.41
CA PHE A 11 23.13 -4.83 36.01
C PHE A 11 22.09 -4.65 37.13
N VAL A 12 21.88 -3.43 37.62
CA VAL A 12 20.84 -3.15 38.64
C VAL A 12 19.64 -2.51 37.95
N SER A 13 18.55 -3.28 37.84
CA SER A 13 17.27 -2.88 37.27
C SER A 13 16.31 -2.45 38.39
N TYR A 14 15.85 -1.20 38.37
CA TYR A 14 14.94 -0.62 39.36
C TYR A 14 14.03 0.43 38.69
N ALA A 15 12.90 0.80 39.30
CA ALA A 15 12.06 1.87 38.77
C ALA A 15 12.56 3.24 39.25
N HIS A 16 12.64 4.24 38.37
CA HIS A 16 13.21 5.56 38.70
C HIS A 16 12.59 6.23 39.94
N ASP A 17 11.29 6.03 40.15
CA ASP A 17 10.53 6.60 41.27
C ASP A 17 10.69 5.80 42.59
N ASP A 18 11.53 4.76 42.59
CA ASP A 18 11.93 4.04 43.81
C ASP A 18 12.97 4.85 44.60
N ASP A 19 13.10 4.61 45.91
CA ASP A 19 13.97 5.40 46.79
C ASP A 19 15.45 5.30 46.38
N PRO A 20 16.04 6.39 45.84
CA PRO A 20 17.41 6.36 45.34
C PRO A 20 18.44 6.16 46.47
N GLN A 21 18.10 6.54 47.71
CA GLN A 21 19.01 6.39 48.86
C GLN A 21 19.14 4.92 49.24
N LEU A 22 18.04 4.17 49.18
CA LEU A 22 18.04 2.73 49.46
C LEU A 22 18.81 1.95 48.41
N ILE A 23 18.61 2.28 47.13
CA ILE A 23 19.31 1.63 46.01
C ILE A 23 20.81 1.93 46.08
N GLN A 24 21.18 3.17 46.37
CA GLN A 24 22.58 3.55 46.54
C GLN A 24 23.22 2.80 47.72
N ARG A 25 22.55 2.75 48.88
CA ARG A 25 23.02 2.00 50.05
C ARG A 25 23.20 0.52 49.74
N LEU A 26 22.24 -0.09 49.05
CA LEU A 26 22.32 -1.50 48.62
C LEU A 26 23.55 -1.74 47.74
N VAL A 27 23.79 -0.88 46.74
CA VAL A 27 24.93 -1.03 45.83
C VAL A 27 26.26 -0.83 46.56
N GLU A 28 26.37 0.16 47.44
CA GLU A 28 27.56 0.43 48.23
C GLU A 28 27.91 -0.75 49.16
N GLU A 29 26.95 -1.22 49.96
CA GLU A 29 27.14 -2.38 50.85
C GLU A 29 27.44 -3.67 50.05
N LEU A 30 26.81 -3.84 48.88
CA LEU A 30 27.07 -4.99 48.00
C LEU A 30 28.50 -4.96 47.46
N GLN A 31 29.00 -3.81 47.03
CA GLN A 31 30.36 -3.65 46.52
C GLN A 31 31.41 -3.91 47.62
N GLU A 32 31.17 -3.46 48.85
CA GLU A 32 32.05 -3.70 49.99
C GLU A 32 32.07 -5.19 50.37
N ALA A 33 30.89 -5.81 50.52
CA ALA A 33 30.77 -7.22 50.84
C ALA A 33 31.39 -8.11 49.76
N PHE A 34 31.15 -7.79 48.47
CA PHE A 34 31.74 -8.52 47.35
C PHE A 34 33.26 -8.37 47.32
N ALA A 35 33.81 -7.18 47.59
CA ALA A 35 35.26 -6.98 47.64
C ALA A 35 35.93 -7.82 48.75
N ALA A 36 35.27 -7.97 49.89
CA ALA A 36 35.75 -8.83 50.98
C ALA A 36 35.72 -10.33 50.60
N ILE A 37 34.76 -10.76 49.77
CA ILE A 37 34.61 -12.16 49.34
C ILE A 37 35.55 -12.48 48.16
N ALA A 38 35.53 -11.66 47.12
CA ALA A 38 36.16 -11.93 45.82
C ALA A 38 37.57 -11.35 45.67
N GLY A 39 38.03 -10.51 46.60
CA GLY A 39 39.32 -9.82 46.53
C GLY A 39 39.43 -8.77 45.41
N ARG A 40 38.31 -8.43 44.74
CA ARG A 40 38.22 -7.42 43.68
C ARG A 40 36.93 -6.61 43.83
N ARG A 41 36.91 -5.38 43.29
CA ARG A 41 35.68 -4.59 43.23
C ARG A 41 34.68 -5.19 42.24
N LEU A 42 33.40 -5.12 42.59
CA LEU A 42 32.27 -5.48 41.73
C LEU A 42 31.99 -4.33 40.76
N THR A 43 32.00 -4.58 39.45
CA THR A 43 31.61 -3.57 38.46
C THR A 43 30.09 -3.60 38.29
N VAL A 44 29.45 -2.51 38.72
CA VAL A 44 27.98 -2.39 38.71
C VAL A 44 27.57 -1.35 37.69
N PHE A 45 26.64 -1.71 36.80
CA PHE A 45 25.87 -0.75 36.04
C PHE A 45 24.57 -0.46 36.79
N LEU A 46 24.36 0.81 37.14
CA LEU A 46 23.12 1.29 37.73
C LEU A 46 22.34 2.05 36.66
N ASP A 47 21.10 1.66 36.42
CA ASP A 47 20.25 2.32 35.43
C ASP A 47 19.78 3.71 35.91
N GLN A 48 20.63 4.73 35.73
CA GLN A 48 20.32 6.11 36.10
C GLN A 48 19.66 6.84 34.93
N ASP A 49 18.35 7.08 35.01
CA ASP A 49 17.65 8.01 34.12
C ASP A 49 18.13 9.45 34.35
N GLY A 50 19.04 9.94 33.49
CA GLY A 50 19.63 11.27 33.65
C GLY A 50 20.59 11.75 32.57
N ILE A 51 20.36 11.43 31.28
CA ILE A 51 21.11 12.05 30.15
C ILE A 51 20.12 12.62 29.12
N PRO A 52 20.25 13.89 28.66
CA PRO A 52 19.19 14.62 27.96
C PRO A 52 18.91 14.19 26.51
N THR A 53 19.28 12.99 26.06
CA THR A 53 19.16 12.60 24.64
C THR A 53 18.87 11.10 24.43
N ALA A 54 17.64 10.79 24.00
CA ALA A 54 17.10 9.44 23.81
C ALA A 54 17.92 8.51 22.89
N GLN A 55 18.64 9.03 21.88
CA GLN A 55 19.43 8.20 20.96
C GLN A 55 20.77 7.71 21.52
N ARG A 56 21.33 8.37 22.55
CA ARG A 56 22.57 7.92 23.22
C ARG A 56 22.24 6.91 24.33
N TRP A 57 21.11 7.12 25.01
CA TRP A 57 20.57 6.28 26.08
C TRP A 57 20.30 4.83 25.65
N GLN A 58 19.58 4.63 24.54
CA GLN A 58 19.23 3.28 24.08
C GLN A 58 20.46 2.45 23.66
N ARG A 59 21.52 3.09 23.16
CA ARG A 59 22.79 2.43 22.83
C ARG A 59 23.62 2.07 24.06
N THR A 60 23.61 2.92 25.09
CA THR A 60 24.37 2.68 26.33
C THR A 60 23.72 1.60 27.20
N ILE A 61 22.40 1.63 27.39
CA ILE A 61 21.70 0.61 28.19
C ILE A 61 21.67 -0.73 27.45
N THR A 62 21.41 -0.76 26.14
CA THR A 62 21.51 -2.02 25.37
C THR A 62 22.93 -2.58 25.40
N GLY A 63 23.95 -1.71 25.42
CA GLY A 63 25.34 -2.10 25.60
C GLY A 63 25.59 -2.72 26.98
N ALA A 64 25.15 -2.05 28.04
CA ALA A 64 25.30 -2.50 29.42
C ALA A 64 24.53 -3.79 29.73
N LEU A 65 23.31 -3.94 29.21
CA LEU A 65 22.54 -5.18 29.29
C LEU A 65 23.32 -6.35 28.67
N ARG A 66 23.91 -6.14 27.49
CA ARG A 66 24.70 -7.18 26.80
C ARG A 66 26.03 -7.51 27.47
N THR A 67 26.64 -6.55 28.16
CA THR A 67 27.96 -6.74 28.79
C THR A 67 27.88 -7.09 30.27
N SER A 68 26.69 -7.14 30.86
CA SER A 68 26.46 -7.53 32.25
C SER A 68 26.28 -9.04 32.39
N SER A 69 26.97 -9.66 33.34
CA SER A 69 26.88 -11.11 33.54
C SER A 69 25.61 -11.55 34.27
N VAL A 70 25.21 -10.78 35.28
CA VAL A 70 24.00 -11.02 36.11
C VAL A 70 23.20 -9.72 36.31
N MET A 71 21.97 -9.85 36.79
CA MET A 71 21.04 -8.76 37.08
C MET A 71 20.53 -8.83 38.52
N ILE A 72 20.45 -7.67 39.17
CA ILE A 72 19.64 -7.46 40.37
C ILE A 72 18.34 -6.79 39.96
N ALA A 73 17.21 -7.43 40.25
CA ALA A 73 15.86 -6.88 40.01
C ALA A 73 15.29 -6.32 41.32
N VAL A 74 15.22 -4.99 41.44
CA VAL A 74 14.64 -4.32 42.62
C VAL A 74 13.12 -4.32 42.49
N LEU A 75 12.48 -5.28 43.15
CA LEU A 75 11.07 -5.61 42.99
C LEU A 75 10.18 -4.70 43.84
N THR A 76 9.68 -3.62 43.23
CA THR A 76 8.63 -2.75 43.77
C THR A 76 7.34 -2.89 42.96
N GLU A 77 6.22 -2.31 43.42
CA GLU A 77 5.01 -2.21 42.60
C GLU A 77 5.29 -1.46 41.28
N ARG A 78 6.16 -0.44 41.34
CA ARG A 78 6.55 0.37 40.17
C ARG A 78 7.37 -0.42 39.17
N TYR A 79 8.27 -1.28 39.66
CA TYR A 79 9.03 -2.22 38.83
C TYR A 79 8.11 -3.13 38.01
N LEU A 80 7.04 -3.64 38.62
CA LEU A 80 6.08 -4.54 37.98
C LEU A 80 5.19 -3.86 36.93
N ILE A 81 5.04 -2.53 36.95
CA ILE A 81 4.27 -1.79 35.94
C ILE A 81 5.16 -1.15 34.86
N SER A 82 6.48 -1.10 35.07
CA SER A 82 7.42 -0.52 34.09
C SER A 82 7.67 -1.47 32.93
N ASP A 83 7.34 -1.01 31.72
CA ASP A 83 7.65 -1.68 30.43
C ASP A 83 9.17 -1.77 30.20
N TRP A 84 9.94 -0.82 30.72
CA TRP A 84 11.40 -0.81 30.58
C TRP A 84 12.02 -1.93 31.42
N CYS A 85 11.68 -1.98 32.71
CA CYS A 85 12.09 -3.06 33.60
C CYS A 85 11.60 -4.44 33.08
N ALA A 86 10.49 -4.49 32.34
CA ALA A 86 10.00 -5.72 31.72
C ALA A 86 10.96 -6.23 30.65
N ARG A 87 11.43 -5.34 29.77
CA ARG A 87 12.39 -5.67 28.70
C ARG A 87 13.74 -6.10 29.24
N GLU A 88 14.23 -5.43 30.28
CA GLU A 88 15.50 -5.77 30.95
C GLU A 88 15.39 -7.14 31.62
N TYR A 89 14.28 -7.40 32.31
CA TYR A 89 14.01 -8.68 32.93
C TYR A 89 13.98 -9.82 31.90
N GLU A 90 13.24 -9.63 30.81
CA GLU A 90 13.18 -10.62 29.73
C GLU A 90 14.54 -10.90 29.10
N PHE A 91 15.42 -9.90 28.99
CA PHE A 91 16.78 -10.07 28.46
C PHE A 91 17.56 -11.10 29.29
N PHE A 92 17.54 -10.99 30.62
CA PHE A 92 18.25 -11.94 31.48
C PHE A 92 17.54 -13.29 31.59
N VAL A 93 16.22 -13.36 31.48
CA VAL A 93 15.48 -14.63 31.40
C VAL A 93 15.90 -15.41 30.15
N ARG A 94 16.08 -14.72 29.02
CA ARG A 94 16.61 -15.33 27.79
C ARG A 94 18.05 -15.78 27.98
N ALA A 95 18.91 -14.93 28.57
CA ALA A 95 20.31 -15.28 28.83
C ALA A 95 20.47 -16.51 29.75
N GLU A 96 19.59 -16.72 30.74
CA GLU A 96 19.57 -17.94 31.56
C GLU A 96 19.15 -19.17 30.75
N ARG A 97 18.15 -19.05 29.88
CA ARG A 97 17.67 -20.13 29.01
C ARG A 97 18.74 -20.54 27.99
N ASP A 98 19.33 -19.58 27.31
CA ASP A 98 20.34 -19.81 26.28
C ASP A 98 21.56 -20.55 26.87
N HIS A 99 22.05 -20.10 28.03
CA HIS A 99 23.15 -20.78 28.74
C HIS A 99 22.79 -22.20 29.19
N SER A 100 21.53 -22.45 29.58
CA SER A 100 21.07 -23.79 29.99
C SER A 100 21.01 -24.76 28.81
N LEU A 101 20.68 -24.25 27.62
CA LEU A 101 20.67 -25.02 26.37
C LEU A 101 22.09 -25.32 25.88
N GLU A 102 23.02 -24.38 26.05
CA GLU A 102 24.43 -24.51 25.62
C GLU A 102 25.21 -25.55 26.44
N GLU A 103 25.02 -25.61 27.76
CA GLU A 103 25.79 -26.54 28.62
C GLU A 103 25.16 -27.93 28.78
N GLY A 104 23.98 -28.19 28.21
CA GLY A 104 23.27 -29.47 28.37
C GLY A 104 22.96 -29.86 29.83
N SER A 105 23.06 -28.89 30.75
CA SER A 105 22.90 -29.07 32.18
C SER A 105 21.43 -28.89 32.58
N ALA A 106 20.90 -29.81 33.38
CA ALA A 106 19.54 -29.72 33.95
C ALA A 106 19.37 -28.61 35.00
N ARG A 107 20.42 -27.82 35.30
CA ARG A 107 20.38 -26.71 36.26
C ARG A 107 20.92 -25.44 35.62
N SER A 108 20.02 -24.48 35.36
CA SER A 108 20.35 -23.13 34.90
C SER A 108 21.19 -22.40 35.94
N VAL A 109 22.27 -21.72 35.52
CA VAL A 109 22.98 -20.78 36.40
C VAL A 109 22.07 -19.57 36.63
N PRO A 110 21.73 -19.21 37.88
CA PRO A 110 20.89 -18.05 38.14
C PRO A 110 21.65 -16.78 37.75
N ARG A 111 21.04 -15.97 36.89
CA ARG A 111 21.52 -14.65 36.48
C ARG A 111 20.61 -13.55 37.01
N ILE A 112 19.42 -13.86 37.52
CA ILE A 112 18.50 -12.87 38.09
C ILE A 112 18.40 -13.04 39.61
N PHE A 113 18.72 -11.96 40.33
CA PHE A 113 18.67 -11.88 41.79
C PHE A 113 17.62 -10.84 42.23
N PRO A 114 16.43 -11.28 42.67
CA PRO A 114 15.39 -10.36 43.14
C PRO A 114 15.73 -9.75 44.50
N VAL A 115 15.45 -8.46 44.67
CA VAL A 115 15.55 -7.72 45.94
C VAL A 115 14.23 -7.01 46.20
N MET A 116 13.59 -7.27 47.33
CA MET A 116 12.33 -6.64 47.72
C MET A 116 12.60 -5.60 48.81
N PRO A 117 12.67 -4.30 48.48
CA PRO A 117 12.96 -3.25 49.47
C PRO A 117 11.85 -3.05 50.50
N ALA A 118 10.60 -3.37 50.13
CA ALA A 118 9.41 -3.14 50.95
C ALA A 118 8.49 -4.38 51.00
N GLY A 119 9.04 -5.58 50.80
CA GLY A 119 8.29 -6.83 50.70
C GLY A 119 7.78 -7.10 49.28
N SER A 120 7.11 -8.25 49.10
CA SER A 120 6.56 -8.62 47.79
C SER A 120 5.42 -7.67 47.37
N PRO A 121 5.40 -7.19 46.11
CA PRO A 121 4.33 -6.32 45.63
C PRO A 121 2.93 -6.96 45.68
N ALA A 122 1.91 -6.14 45.92
CA ALA A 122 0.51 -6.55 45.93
C ALA A 122 0.07 -7.11 44.55
N GLU A 123 -0.90 -8.03 44.56
CA GLU A 123 -1.40 -8.69 43.34
C GLU A 123 -2.53 -7.90 42.65
N GLU A 124 -3.22 -7.04 43.40
CA GLU A 124 -4.41 -6.32 42.93
C GLU A 124 -4.06 -5.34 41.79
N GLY A 125 -4.84 -5.39 40.71
CA GLY A 125 -4.70 -4.46 39.58
C GLY A 125 -3.63 -4.81 38.53
N LEU A 126 -2.86 -5.90 38.70
CA LEU A 126 -1.86 -6.32 37.72
C LEU A 126 -2.49 -6.89 36.44
N THR A 127 -1.82 -6.73 35.28
CA THR A 127 -2.17 -7.44 34.04
C THR A 127 -1.74 -8.91 34.11
N ALA A 128 -2.17 -9.74 33.14
CA ALA A 128 -1.77 -11.14 33.08
C ALA A 128 -0.24 -11.33 32.94
N GLU A 129 0.40 -10.46 32.16
CA GLU A 129 1.85 -10.45 31.95
C GLU A 129 2.60 -10.03 33.22
N GLN A 130 2.13 -8.99 33.90
CA GLN A 130 2.71 -8.53 35.16
C GLN A 130 2.57 -9.57 36.27
N ARG A 131 1.43 -10.27 36.34
CA ARG A 131 1.24 -11.43 37.24
C ARG A 131 2.24 -12.55 36.95
N ARG A 132 2.44 -12.89 35.66
CA ARG A 132 3.40 -13.92 35.24
C ARG A 132 4.82 -13.56 35.64
N ARG A 133 5.24 -12.30 35.39
CA ARG A 133 6.55 -11.80 35.80
C ARG A 133 6.72 -11.83 37.31
N ARG A 134 5.72 -11.40 38.09
CA ARG A 134 5.74 -11.47 39.55
C ARG A 134 5.93 -12.92 40.04
N LEU A 135 5.22 -13.88 39.44
CA LEU A 135 5.37 -15.29 39.78
C LEU A 135 6.78 -15.81 39.47
N ASP A 136 7.32 -15.53 38.28
CA ASP A 136 8.70 -15.92 37.90
C ASP A 136 9.75 -15.30 38.84
N VAL A 137 9.57 -14.04 39.23
CA VAL A 137 10.45 -13.35 40.19
C VAL A 137 10.35 -14.01 41.57
N ASN A 138 9.14 -14.30 42.06
CA ASN A 138 8.92 -14.89 43.37
C ASN A 138 9.37 -16.35 43.48
N GLU A 139 9.42 -17.09 42.37
CA GLU A 139 9.96 -18.45 42.31
C GLU A 139 11.49 -18.49 42.41
N ARG A 140 12.17 -17.35 42.23
CA ARG A 140 13.62 -17.22 42.35
C ARG A 140 14.04 -16.96 43.79
N GLN A 141 15.32 -17.24 44.09
CA GLN A 141 15.90 -16.92 45.40
C GLN A 141 16.07 -15.39 45.54
N GLY A 142 15.06 -14.73 46.11
CA GLY A 142 15.09 -13.29 46.40
C GLY A 142 15.39 -12.97 47.86
N ILE A 143 15.85 -11.74 48.12
CA ILE A 143 16.02 -11.22 49.49
C ILE A 143 14.94 -10.18 49.79
N ASP A 144 14.37 -10.24 50.99
CA ASP A 144 13.44 -9.22 51.50
C ASP A 144 14.20 -8.32 52.48
N LEU A 145 14.23 -7.02 52.19
CA LEU A 145 14.93 -6.01 52.99
C LEU A 145 13.95 -5.19 53.86
N ALA A 146 12.65 -5.50 53.80
CA ALA A 146 11.63 -4.73 54.49
C ALA A 146 11.81 -4.77 56.02
N GLY A 147 11.98 -3.58 56.62
CA GLY A 147 11.99 -3.42 58.08
C GLY A 147 13.20 -4.02 58.80
N LEU A 148 14.26 -4.40 58.07
CA LEU A 148 15.47 -4.95 58.67
C LEU A 148 16.26 -3.88 59.45
N ALA A 149 16.80 -4.26 60.61
CA ALA A 149 17.80 -3.46 61.31
C ALA A 149 19.14 -3.48 60.57
N ASP A 150 20.02 -2.49 60.79
CA ASP A 150 21.28 -2.33 60.02
C ASP A 150 22.15 -3.60 60.00
N ALA A 151 22.31 -4.28 61.14
CA ALA A 151 23.09 -5.51 61.21
C ALA A 151 22.47 -6.68 60.40
N GLU A 152 21.14 -6.68 60.27
CA GLU A 152 20.41 -7.68 59.49
C GLU A 152 20.44 -7.35 58.00
N PHE A 153 20.30 -6.07 57.66
CA PHE A 153 20.46 -5.55 56.30
C PHE A 153 21.84 -5.94 55.74
N THR A 154 22.93 -5.62 56.46
CA THR A 154 24.28 -5.96 56.04
C THR A 154 24.50 -7.48 55.91
N ARG A 155 23.86 -8.28 56.76
CA ARG A 155 23.91 -9.76 56.67
C ARG A 155 23.26 -10.27 55.38
N GLU A 156 22.09 -9.77 55.03
CA GLU A 156 21.37 -10.17 53.81
C GLU A 156 22.09 -9.69 52.54
N VAL A 157 22.63 -8.46 52.53
CA VAL A 157 23.46 -7.97 51.41
C VAL A 157 24.75 -8.77 51.26
N THR A 158 25.37 -9.19 52.37
CA THR A 158 26.54 -10.08 52.34
C THR A 158 26.20 -11.46 51.76
N ARG A 159 25.00 -11.99 52.03
CA ARG A 159 24.52 -13.22 51.40
C ARG A 159 24.36 -13.04 49.89
N LEU A 160 23.69 -11.97 49.46
CA LEU A 160 23.53 -11.62 48.05
C LEU A 160 24.88 -11.49 47.33
N ALA A 161 25.87 -10.84 47.96
CA ALA A 161 27.22 -10.72 47.43
C ALA A 161 27.88 -12.10 47.19
N ARG A 162 27.65 -13.05 48.09
CA ARG A 162 28.14 -14.43 47.94
C ARG A 162 27.43 -15.17 46.82
N ASP A 163 26.12 -15.04 46.72
CA ASP A 163 25.33 -15.71 45.67
C ASP A 163 25.71 -15.18 44.27
N ILE A 164 25.92 -13.86 44.15
CA ILE A 164 26.45 -13.22 42.94
C ILE A 164 27.88 -13.68 42.66
N HIS A 165 28.75 -13.76 43.67
CA HIS A 165 30.10 -14.28 43.51
C HIS A 165 30.10 -15.72 42.95
N ASP A 166 29.30 -16.60 43.54
CA ASP A 166 29.20 -17.99 43.09
C ASP A 166 28.61 -18.10 41.67
N ALA A 167 27.66 -17.25 41.31
CA ALA A 167 27.14 -17.17 39.95
C ALA A 167 28.20 -16.67 38.97
N LEU A 168 28.91 -15.59 39.30
CA LEU A 168 30.01 -15.07 38.49
C LEU A 168 31.16 -16.07 38.38
N VAL A 169 31.48 -16.84 39.42
CA VAL A 169 32.50 -17.89 39.37
C VAL A 169 32.04 -19.05 38.49
N ARG A 170 30.75 -19.40 38.47
CA ARG A 170 30.22 -20.39 37.52
C ARG A 170 30.26 -19.87 36.08
N LEU A 171 29.82 -18.63 35.87
CA LEU A 171 29.82 -17.96 34.56
C LEU A 171 31.24 -17.69 34.02
N ASN A 172 32.23 -17.46 34.90
CA ASN A 172 33.64 -17.21 34.54
C ASN A 172 34.55 -18.46 34.64
N GLY A 173 34.15 -19.48 35.40
CA GLY A 173 34.81 -20.77 35.55
C GLY A 173 34.57 -21.68 34.34
N ALA A 174 33.52 -21.39 33.58
CA ALA A 174 33.56 -21.48 32.13
C ALA A 174 34.57 -20.43 31.62
N SER A 175 35.85 -20.79 31.56
CA SER A 175 36.91 -19.83 31.24
C SER A 175 36.58 -19.05 29.95
N PRO A 176 36.58 -17.71 29.98
CA PRO A 176 36.32 -16.89 28.82
C PRO A 176 37.54 -16.96 27.90
N ALA A 177 37.35 -17.54 26.71
CA ALA A 177 38.27 -17.26 25.62
C ALA A 177 38.25 -15.75 25.38
N VAL A 178 39.39 -15.11 25.62
CA VAL A 178 39.76 -13.82 25.08
C VAL A 178 39.27 -13.75 23.64
N LEU A 179 38.51 -12.70 23.31
CA LEU A 179 38.20 -12.23 21.97
C LEU A 179 39.49 -12.02 21.15
N ALA A 180 40.04 -13.11 20.64
CA ALA A 180 40.67 -13.21 19.33
C ALA A 180 39.68 -14.00 18.47
N PRO A 181 39.55 -13.67 17.17
CA PRO A 181 38.38 -14.04 16.37
C PRO A 181 38.16 -15.54 16.43
N ALA A 182 36.95 -15.95 16.83
CA ALA A 182 36.55 -17.34 16.85
C ALA A 182 36.80 -17.94 15.46
N GLY A 183 37.63 -18.99 15.42
CA GLY A 183 37.59 -19.93 14.32
C GLY A 183 36.32 -20.76 14.47
N ASP A 184 35.39 -20.54 13.55
CA ASP A 184 34.53 -21.51 12.88
C ASP A 184 34.29 -22.86 13.61
N GLU A 185 33.30 -22.89 14.51
CA GLU A 185 32.32 -23.98 14.52
C GLU A 185 30.94 -23.36 14.31
N GLU A 186 30.28 -23.81 13.24
CA GLU A 186 29.12 -23.20 12.60
C GLU A 186 27.89 -23.13 13.53
N THR A 187 27.77 -22.06 14.32
CA THR A 187 26.47 -21.37 14.31
C THR A 187 26.24 -21.04 12.86
N GLU A 188 25.24 -21.64 12.19
CA GLU A 188 24.80 -21.20 10.87
C GLU A 188 24.37 -19.74 11.03
N HIS A 189 25.33 -18.82 10.93
CA HIS A 189 25.09 -17.45 10.58
C HIS A 189 24.46 -17.57 9.19
N PRO A 190 23.16 -17.30 9.04
CA PRO A 190 22.55 -17.42 7.73
C PRO A 190 23.39 -16.58 6.79
N GLN A 191 23.87 -17.16 5.69
CA GLN A 191 24.73 -16.44 4.77
C GLN A 191 23.99 -15.20 4.28
N VAL A 192 24.31 -14.04 4.86
CA VAL A 192 23.67 -12.78 4.53
C VAL A 192 24.37 -12.21 3.32
N THR A 193 23.67 -12.17 2.20
CA THR A 193 24.11 -11.47 1.00
C THR A 193 23.58 -10.04 1.08
N SER A 194 24.48 -9.06 1.10
CA SER A 194 24.10 -7.65 1.00
C SER A 194 24.19 -7.17 -0.45
N GLY A 195 23.23 -6.36 -0.88
CA GLY A 195 23.25 -5.69 -2.18
C GLY A 195 22.47 -4.38 -2.13
N TYR A 196 22.11 -3.87 -3.30
CA TYR A 196 21.34 -2.64 -3.42
C TYR A 196 20.04 -2.90 -4.18
N VAL A 197 18.97 -2.18 -3.83
CA VAL A 197 17.65 -2.32 -4.49
C VAL A 197 17.72 -2.06 -6.00
N GLY A 198 18.65 -1.21 -6.46
CA GLY A 198 18.88 -0.95 -7.89
C GLY A 198 19.33 -2.17 -8.70
N GLU A 199 19.83 -3.23 -8.05
CA GLU A 199 20.23 -4.51 -8.67
C GLU A 199 19.02 -5.45 -8.82
N GLY A 200 17.89 -4.92 -9.28
CA GLY A 200 16.56 -5.56 -9.22
C GLY A 200 16.40 -6.89 -9.96
N ASP A 201 17.38 -7.33 -10.75
CA ASP A 201 17.32 -8.62 -11.45
C ASP A 201 17.27 -9.82 -10.50
N ARG A 202 17.95 -9.72 -9.35
CA ARG A 202 17.91 -10.75 -8.30
C ARG A 202 16.52 -10.87 -7.69
N PHE A 203 15.90 -9.74 -7.34
CA PHE A 203 14.54 -9.68 -6.80
C PHE A 203 13.52 -10.28 -7.77
N VAL A 204 13.57 -9.89 -9.06
CA VAL A 204 12.69 -10.41 -10.11
C VAL A 204 12.90 -11.92 -10.32
N SER A 205 14.14 -12.40 -10.20
CA SER A 205 14.45 -13.83 -10.32
C SER A 205 13.88 -14.64 -9.16
N LEU A 206 14.04 -14.18 -7.92
CA LEU A 206 13.41 -14.80 -6.75
C LEU A 206 11.89 -14.80 -6.85
N LEU A 207 11.28 -13.68 -7.26
CA LEU A 207 9.85 -13.61 -7.54
C LEU A 207 9.43 -14.66 -8.57
N ALA A 208 10.17 -14.81 -9.68
CA ALA A 208 9.82 -15.77 -10.73
C ALA A 208 9.86 -17.22 -10.26
N GLU A 209 10.77 -17.55 -9.35
CA GLU A 209 11.00 -18.92 -8.84
C GLU A 209 10.10 -19.28 -7.64
N ALA A 210 9.78 -18.30 -6.79
CA ALA A 210 9.02 -18.52 -5.57
C ALA A 210 7.61 -19.09 -5.82
N VAL A 211 7.15 -19.96 -4.92
CA VAL A 211 5.79 -20.52 -4.89
C VAL A 211 4.83 -19.54 -4.21
N ASN A 212 5.20 -19.06 -3.02
CA ASN A 212 4.48 -18.00 -2.33
C ASN A 212 5.39 -16.81 -2.07
N VAL A 213 4.79 -15.62 -2.01
CA VAL A 213 5.52 -14.37 -1.77
C VAL A 213 4.71 -13.51 -0.80
N THR A 214 5.37 -12.92 0.18
CA THR A 214 4.79 -11.90 1.07
C THR A 214 5.66 -10.65 1.03
N VAL A 215 5.12 -9.55 0.52
CA VAL A 215 5.81 -8.26 0.40
C VAL A 215 5.27 -7.30 1.45
N VAL A 216 6.15 -6.74 2.28
CA VAL A 216 5.84 -5.67 3.23
C VAL A 216 6.57 -4.41 2.79
N GLY A 217 5.82 -3.41 2.32
CA GLY A 217 6.39 -2.17 1.81
C GLY A 217 5.52 -0.95 2.11
N TRP A 218 6.13 0.24 2.03
CA TRP A 218 5.44 1.49 2.35
C TRP A 218 4.49 1.93 1.25
N THR A 219 4.99 2.02 0.01
CA THR A 219 4.24 2.56 -1.15
C THR A 219 4.12 1.57 -2.31
N ASN A 220 5.01 0.58 -2.40
CA ASN A 220 5.03 -0.47 -3.43
C ASN A 220 4.96 0.03 -4.90
N THR A 221 5.49 1.23 -5.18
CA THR A 221 5.37 1.90 -6.49
C THR A 221 5.92 1.12 -7.68
N SER A 222 7.02 0.39 -7.51
CA SER A 222 7.66 -0.38 -8.59
C SER A 222 7.31 -1.87 -8.59
N LEU A 223 6.45 -2.31 -7.67
CA LEU A 223 6.19 -3.73 -7.45
C LEU A 223 5.43 -4.36 -8.62
N ALA A 224 4.43 -3.66 -9.18
CA ALA A 224 3.67 -4.16 -10.32
C ALA A 224 4.57 -4.48 -11.53
N GLU A 225 5.52 -3.60 -11.87
CA GLU A 225 6.49 -3.82 -12.95
C GLU A 225 7.40 -5.03 -12.67
N SER A 226 7.85 -5.18 -11.43
CA SER A 226 8.66 -6.31 -10.99
C SER A 226 7.88 -7.64 -11.08
N LEU A 227 6.60 -7.62 -10.72
CA LEU A 227 5.70 -8.77 -10.81
C LEU A 227 5.41 -9.14 -12.27
N GLU A 228 5.18 -8.17 -13.17
CA GLU A 228 5.00 -8.44 -14.60
C GLU A 228 6.25 -9.11 -15.20
N ALA A 229 7.43 -8.56 -14.90
CA ALA A 229 8.70 -9.13 -15.36
C ALA A 229 8.92 -10.55 -14.80
N ALA A 230 8.65 -10.76 -13.52
CA ALA A 230 8.79 -12.06 -12.87
C ALA A 230 7.79 -13.09 -13.41
N LEU A 231 6.53 -12.68 -13.63
CA LEU A 231 5.49 -13.55 -14.17
C LEU A 231 5.83 -13.99 -15.60
N LYS A 232 6.36 -13.09 -16.43
CA LYS A 232 6.86 -13.42 -17.78
C LYS A 232 7.94 -14.50 -17.73
N ARG A 233 8.91 -14.37 -16.81
CA ARG A 233 9.97 -15.38 -16.59
C ARG A 233 9.42 -16.70 -16.05
N LYS A 234 8.48 -16.63 -15.12
CA LYS A 234 7.82 -17.81 -14.54
C LYS A 234 7.06 -18.60 -15.60
N ARG A 235 6.32 -17.92 -16.46
CA ARG A 235 5.55 -18.53 -17.55
C ARG A 235 6.43 -19.11 -18.66
N SER A 236 7.58 -18.51 -18.95
CA SER A 236 8.51 -19.10 -19.91
C SER A 236 9.15 -20.40 -19.42
N ARG A 237 9.31 -20.57 -18.11
CA ARG A 237 9.90 -21.78 -17.49
C ARG A 237 8.87 -22.86 -17.16
N HIS A 238 7.68 -22.48 -16.70
CA HIS A 238 6.70 -23.40 -16.12
C HIS A 238 5.36 -23.45 -16.88
N GLY A 239 5.28 -22.80 -18.05
CA GLY A 239 4.10 -22.79 -18.93
C GLY A 239 3.24 -21.53 -18.80
N SER A 240 2.43 -21.27 -19.82
CA SER A 240 1.65 -20.02 -19.97
C SER A 240 0.66 -19.73 -18.84
N HIS A 241 0.23 -20.75 -18.10
CA HIS A 241 -0.71 -20.64 -16.98
C HIS A 241 -0.02 -20.58 -15.61
N ALA A 242 1.32 -20.59 -15.57
CA ALA A 242 2.07 -20.52 -14.33
C ALA A 242 1.80 -19.18 -13.63
N PHE A 243 1.55 -19.25 -12.31
CA PHE A 243 1.33 -18.13 -11.42
C PHE A 243 1.77 -18.51 -10.01
N TRP A 244 1.96 -17.55 -9.11
CA TRP A 244 2.19 -17.83 -7.68
C TRP A 244 1.00 -18.58 -7.07
N ARG A 245 1.25 -19.41 -6.05
CA ARG A 245 0.17 -20.05 -5.29
C ARG A 245 -0.47 -19.04 -4.34
N SER A 246 0.34 -18.18 -3.73
CA SER A 246 -0.09 -17.07 -2.88
C SER A 246 0.84 -15.87 -3.02
N LEU A 247 0.29 -14.68 -3.17
CA LEU A 247 1.01 -13.41 -3.24
C LEU A 247 0.33 -12.42 -2.29
N ARG A 248 0.94 -12.14 -1.16
CA ARG A 248 0.41 -11.22 -0.14
C ARG A 248 1.20 -9.92 -0.20
N ILE A 249 0.52 -8.79 -0.38
CA ILE A 249 1.17 -7.49 -0.47
C ILE A 249 0.59 -6.58 0.59
N VAL A 250 1.44 -6.09 1.47
CA VAL A 250 1.07 -5.22 2.58
C VAL A 250 1.49 -3.79 2.26
N PHE A 251 0.53 -2.88 2.43
CA PHE A 251 0.69 -1.43 2.40
C PHE A 251 0.58 -0.87 3.81
N LEU A 252 1.19 0.28 4.05
CA LEU A 252 0.88 1.07 5.24
C LEU A 252 -0.40 1.85 5.05
N GLU A 253 -1.18 1.98 6.12
CA GLU A 253 -2.28 2.94 6.15
C GLU A 253 -1.77 4.37 5.89
N ASP A 254 -2.58 5.17 5.19
CA ASP A 254 -2.18 6.51 4.74
C ASP A 254 -1.84 7.46 5.90
N GLY A 255 -2.38 7.22 7.09
CA GLY A 255 -2.03 7.93 8.32
C GLY A 255 -0.59 7.68 8.76
N LEU A 256 -0.06 6.46 8.59
CA LEU A 256 1.30 6.13 9.01
C LEU A 256 2.39 6.66 8.08
N LEU A 257 2.03 7.07 6.85
CA LEU A 257 2.98 7.64 5.88
C LEU A 257 3.62 8.94 6.38
N GLU A 258 3.00 9.62 7.35
CA GLU A 258 3.58 10.80 8.01
C GLU A 258 4.76 10.47 8.93
N LEU A 259 4.81 9.24 9.46
CA LEU A 259 5.86 8.75 10.33
C LEU A 259 7.05 8.18 9.54
N VAL A 260 6.86 7.87 8.27
CA VAL A 260 7.90 7.35 7.37
C VAL A 260 8.98 8.40 7.15
N ARG A 261 10.25 7.98 7.27
CA ARG A 261 11.43 8.79 6.99
C ARG A 261 12.22 8.13 5.87
N ASP A 262 12.32 8.82 4.74
CA ASP A 262 12.82 8.28 3.48
C ASP A 262 13.51 9.36 2.65
N GLU A 263 13.89 9.04 1.42
CA GLU A 263 14.58 9.96 0.51
C GLU A 263 13.79 11.24 0.21
N HIS A 264 12.47 11.22 0.36
CA HIS A 264 11.63 12.39 0.13
C HIS A 264 11.89 13.48 1.17
N ASP A 265 12.31 13.12 2.39
CA ASP A 265 12.68 14.10 3.43
C ASP A 265 13.91 14.94 3.03
N ALA A 266 14.78 14.40 2.19
CA ALA A 266 15.95 15.11 1.67
C ALA A 266 15.67 15.81 0.33
N GLN A 267 14.77 15.27 -0.49
CA GLN A 267 14.42 15.81 -1.80
C GLN A 267 13.46 17.01 -1.72
N PHE A 268 12.54 17.01 -0.75
CA PHE A 268 11.54 18.05 -0.60
C PHE A 268 11.85 18.94 0.60
N PRO A 269 11.86 20.28 0.44
CA PRO A 269 12.22 21.22 1.51
C PRO A 269 11.17 21.29 2.64
N ASP A 270 9.95 20.83 2.39
CA ASP A 270 8.81 20.85 3.30
C ASP A 270 8.27 19.42 3.53
N LYS A 271 7.99 19.11 4.80
CA LYS A 271 7.46 17.80 5.23
C LYS A 271 6.10 17.48 4.64
N GLU A 272 5.24 18.48 4.46
CA GLU A 272 3.91 18.28 3.90
C GLU A 272 4.01 17.84 2.42
N THR A 273 4.93 18.44 1.67
CA THR A 273 5.21 18.04 0.28
C THR A 273 5.78 16.62 0.20
N ALA A 274 6.68 16.24 1.11
CA ALA A 274 7.19 14.87 1.20
C ALA A 274 6.06 13.87 1.51
N LEU A 275 5.18 14.18 2.49
CA LEU A 275 4.03 13.36 2.84
C LEU A 275 3.05 13.20 1.67
N ARG A 276 2.69 14.31 1.00
CA ARG A 276 1.87 14.27 -0.22
C ARG A 276 2.48 13.34 -1.26
N ARG A 277 3.79 13.42 -1.49
CA ARG A 277 4.46 12.55 -2.46
C ARG A 277 4.40 11.08 -2.05
N ARG A 278 4.55 10.75 -0.76
CA ARG A 278 4.37 9.37 -0.26
C ARG A 278 2.95 8.87 -0.49
N ARG A 279 1.94 9.70 -0.23
CA ARG A 279 0.52 9.35 -0.47
C ARG A 279 0.22 9.14 -1.96
N GLN A 280 0.74 10.00 -2.83
CA GLN A 280 0.63 9.81 -4.29
C GLN A 280 1.28 8.49 -4.73
N ASN A 281 2.50 8.23 -4.26
CA ASN A 281 3.22 6.99 -4.53
C ASN A 281 2.44 5.76 -4.02
N ALA A 282 1.88 5.80 -2.81
CA ALA A 282 1.06 4.71 -2.26
C ALA A 282 -0.23 4.51 -3.08
N GLY A 283 -0.92 5.60 -3.45
CA GLY A 283 -2.09 5.56 -4.33
C GLY A 283 -1.77 4.95 -5.70
N TYR A 284 -0.65 5.34 -6.32
CA TYR A 284 -0.19 4.74 -7.57
C TYR A 284 0.17 3.25 -7.40
N GLY A 285 0.85 2.87 -6.32
CA GLY A 285 1.17 1.48 -6.01
C GLY A 285 -0.08 0.61 -5.90
N ARG A 286 -1.11 1.06 -5.15
CA ARG A 286 -2.39 0.35 -5.04
C ARG A 286 -3.09 0.22 -6.40
N ARG A 287 -3.16 1.31 -7.18
CA ARG A 287 -3.79 1.32 -8.52
C ARG A 287 -3.09 0.38 -9.50
N SER A 288 -1.76 0.43 -9.56
CA SER A 288 -0.96 -0.40 -10.49
C SER A 288 -1.02 -1.87 -10.16
N LEU A 289 -1.02 -2.23 -8.87
CA LEU A 289 -1.22 -3.61 -8.44
C LEU A 289 -2.65 -4.10 -8.69
N SER A 290 -3.65 -3.24 -8.53
CA SER A 290 -5.05 -3.56 -8.88
C SER A 290 -5.24 -3.79 -10.37
N ALA A 291 -4.64 -2.96 -11.23
CA ALA A 291 -4.65 -3.14 -12.68
C ALA A 291 -3.91 -4.43 -13.11
N PHE A 292 -2.77 -4.74 -12.48
CA PHE A 292 -2.07 -6.01 -12.71
C PHE A 292 -2.93 -7.23 -12.34
N LEU A 293 -3.59 -7.18 -11.19
CA LEU A 293 -4.44 -8.24 -10.66
C LEU A 293 -5.57 -8.66 -11.58
N GLN A 294 -6.34 -7.67 -11.99
CA GLN A 294 -7.55 -7.88 -12.75
C GLN A 294 -7.20 -8.24 -14.21
N LYS A 295 -6.14 -7.68 -14.81
CA LYS A 295 -5.56 -8.13 -16.11
C LYS A 295 -5.21 -9.63 -16.13
N GLU A 296 -4.57 -10.14 -15.08
CA GLU A 296 -4.14 -11.55 -15.02
C GLU A 296 -5.27 -12.52 -14.65
N ASN A 297 -6.43 -11.99 -14.21
CA ASN A 297 -7.62 -12.76 -13.82
C ASN A 297 -7.31 -13.86 -12.77
N GLN A 298 -6.44 -13.56 -11.79
CA GLN A 298 -6.06 -14.46 -10.68
C GLN A 298 -6.50 -13.92 -9.29
N PRO A 299 -7.79 -13.60 -9.09
CA PRO A 299 -8.28 -12.84 -7.92
C PRO A 299 -8.12 -13.56 -6.57
N HIS A 300 -7.91 -14.87 -6.57
CA HIS A 300 -7.78 -15.68 -5.34
C HIS A 300 -6.34 -15.95 -4.93
N ARG A 301 -5.37 -15.61 -5.77
CA ARG A 301 -3.96 -15.93 -5.57
C ARG A 301 -3.14 -14.74 -5.09
N LEU A 302 -3.69 -13.54 -5.15
CA LEU A 302 -3.05 -12.34 -4.63
C LEU A 302 -4.02 -11.58 -3.73
N THR A 303 -3.52 -11.14 -2.58
CA THR A 303 -4.27 -10.36 -1.59
C THR A 303 -3.49 -9.10 -1.22
N LEU A 304 -4.18 -7.96 -1.25
CA LEU A 304 -3.66 -6.69 -0.77
C LEU A 304 -4.09 -6.53 0.68
N HIS A 305 -3.24 -5.93 1.51
CA HIS A 305 -3.43 -5.75 2.94
C HIS A 305 -3.04 -4.32 3.32
N GLU A 306 -3.74 -3.73 4.28
CA GLU A 306 -3.37 -2.48 4.94
C GLU A 306 -2.95 -2.76 6.38
N TYR A 307 -1.83 -2.19 6.76
CA TYR A 307 -1.24 -2.38 8.09
C TYR A 307 -1.33 -1.06 8.85
N GLY A 308 -2.09 -1.07 9.95
CA GLY A 308 -2.37 0.10 10.79
C GLY A 308 -1.38 0.32 11.93
N HIS A 309 -0.25 -0.38 11.94
CA HIS A 309 0.81 -0.22 12.95
C HIS A 309 2.16 0.15 12.32
N ILE A 310 3.10 0.65 13.12
CA ILE A 310 4.47 0.88 12.63
C ILE A 310 5.10 -0.48 12.33
N PRO A 311 5.52 -0.77 11.08
CA PRO A 311 6.07 -2.07 10.74
C PRO A 311 7.47 -2.22 11.35
N PRO A 312 7.83 -3.41 11.87
CA PRO A 312 9.17 -3.64 12.40
C PRO A 312 10.25 -3.61 11.30
N PHE A 313 9.88 -3.84 10.04
CA PHE A 313 10.77 -3.82 8.88
C PHE A 313 10.01 -3.63 7.56
N THR A 314 10.75 -3.42 6.47
CA THR A 314 10.25 -3.61 5.10
C THR A 314 11.05 -4.69 4.39
N GLY A 315 10.41 -5.48 3.55
CA GLY A 315 11.06 -6.60 2.90
C GLY A 315 10.10 -7.52 2.15
N THR A 316 10.65 -8.64 1.67
CA THR A 316 9.91 -9.70 1.01
C THR A 316 10.33 -11.06 1.55
N LEU A 317 9.35 -11.90 1.83
CA LEU A 317 9.52 -13.32 2.12
C LEU A 317 9.16 -14.13 0.88
N PHE A 318 10.06 -15.03 0.49
CA PHE A 318 9.89 -15.96 -0.64
C PHE A 318 9.88 -17.39 -0.14
N ASP A 319 8.78 -18.12 -0.39
CA ASP A 319 8.75 -19.58 -0.21
C ASP A 319 9.19 -20.24 -1.52
N MET A 320 10.33 -20.93 -1.52
CA MET A 320 10.90 -21.57 -2.70
C MET A 320 10.33 -22.99 -2.91
N PRO A 321 10.35 -23.53 -4.15
CA PRO A 321 9.81 -24.86 -4.44
C PRO A 321 10.51 -26.02 -3.71
N ASP A 322 11.78 -25.82 -3.33
CA ASP A 322 12.60 -26.80 -2.58
C ASP A 322 12.36 -26.75 -1.06
N GLY A 323 11.39 -25.94 -0.61
CA GLY A 323 11.06 -25.76 0.80
C GLY A 323 11.90 -24.72 1.53
N ARG A 324 12.94 -24.15 0.90
CA ARG A 324 13.70 -23.05 1.49
C ARG A 324 12.85 -21.78 1.54
N ARG A 325 13.05 -20.98 2.58
CA ARG A 325 12.51 -19.63 2.66
C ARG A 325 13.64 -18.62 2.54
N VAL A 326 13.49 -17.68 1.63
CA VAL A 326 14.44 -16.59 1.44
C VAL A 326 13.80 -15.30 1.92
N VAL A 327 14.51 -14.55 2.75
CA VAL A 327 14.09 -13.24 3.26
C VAL A 327 14.95 -12.19 2.60
N GLN A 328 14.32 -11.16 2.04
CA GLN A 328 14.97 -9.93 1.64
C GLN A 328 14.46 -8.78 2.49
N MET A 329 15.33 -8.15 3.29
CA MET A 329 15.01 -6.94 4.04
C MET A 329 15.58 -5.71 3.34
N VAL A 330 14.85 -4.61 3.37
CA VAL A 330 15.28 -3.33 2.80
C VAL A 330 15.46 -2.31 3.91
N ILE A 331 16.67 -1.73 3.99
CA ILE A 331 17.03 -0.64 4.88
C ILE A 331 17.08 0.65 4.07
N ARG A 332 16.27 1.63 4.48
CA ARG A 332 15.97 2.84 3.71
C ARG A 332 16.54 4.07 4.40
N PRO A 333 17.81 4.45 4.16
CA PRO A 333 18.39 5.64 4.75
C PRO A 333 17.79 6.91 4.09
N PRO A 334 17.34 7.92 4.85
CA PRO A 334 16.59 9.08 4.34
C PRO A 334 17.39 10.05 3.43
N ARG A 335 18.68 9.78 3.18
CA ARG A 335 19.55 10.62 2.35
C ARG A 335 20.11 9.89 1.12
N ARG A 336 19.58 8.73 0.77
CA ARG A 336 19.99 7.97 -0.42
C ARG A 336 18.82 7.73 -1.33
N SER A 337 19.06 7.68 -2.64
CA SER A 337 18.04 7.33 -3.62
C SER A 337 17.48 5.92 -3.35
N ALA A 338 16.27 5.64 -3.82
CA ALA A 338 15.64 4.33 -3.64
C ALA A 338 16.48 3.17 -4.21
N SER A 339 17.23 3.41 -5.30
CA SER A 339 18.13 2.40 -5.87
C SER A 339 19.34 2.10 -4.99
N ASP A 340 19.73 3.01 -4.10
CA ASP A 340 20.88 2.90 -3.20
C ASP A 340 20.50 2.42 -1.78
N HIS A 341 19.23 2.04 -1.59
CA HIS A 341 18.78 1.40 -0.35
C HIS A 341 19.47 0.05 -0.19
N LEU A 342 19.93 -0.23 1.04
CA LEU A 342 20.64 -1.46 1.35
C LEU A 342 19.63 -2.60 1.41
N MET A 343 19.88 -3.66 0.65
CA MET A 343 19.14 -4.90 0.68
C MET A 343 19.96 -5.96 1.40
N LEU A 344 19.36 -6.67 2.34
CA LEU A 344 19.93 -7.86 2.99
C LEU A 344 19.11 -9.07 2.58
N GLU A 345 19.74 -10.07 1.97
CA GLU A 345 19.14 -11.35 1.58
C GLU A 345 19.72 -12.46 2.43
N PHE A 346 18.89 -13.33 3.00
CA PHE A 346 19.34 -14.48 3.78
C PHE A 346 18.26 -15.57 3.81
N ALA A 347 18.66 -16.80 4.11
CA ALA A 347 17.70 -17.87 4.36
C ALA A 347 17.02 -17.67 5.72
N ASP A 348 15.70 -17.91 5.79
CA ASP A 348 15.00 -17.93 7.07
C ASP A 348 15.58 -19.05 7.94
N ARG A 349 15.61 -18.83 9.25
CA ARG A 349 16.18 -19.78 10.21
C ARG A 349 15.28 -21.02 10.30
N THR A 350 15.82 -22.11 10.83
CA THR A 350 15.08 -23.37 11.04
C THR A 350 13.86 -23.20 11.96
N ASP A 351 13.89 -22.22 12.87
CA ASP A 351 12.78 -21.84 13.75
C ASP A 351 11.72 -20.94 13.06
N GLN A 352 11.93 -20.58 11.79
CA GLN A 352 11.04 -19.74 10.98
C GLN A 352 10.75 -18.36 11.56
N TYR A 353 11.71 -17.79 12.31
CA TYR A 353 11.53 -16.52 13.01
C TYR A 353 11.01 -15.38 12.11
N PHE A 354 11.62 -15.18 10.93
CA PHE A 354 11.17 -14.11 10.02
C PHE A 354 9.86 -14.49 9.33
N GLY A 355 9.68 -15.76 8.97
CA GLY A 355 8.41 -16.27 8.47
C GLY A 355 7.24 -15.94 9.42
N ALA A 356 7.42 -16.13 10.72
CA ALA A 356 6.43 -15.78 11.74
C ALA A 356 6.17 -14.26 11.76
N ALA A 357 7.21 -13.43 11.80
CA ALA A 357 7.05 -11.98 11.83
C ALA A 357 6.32 -11.42 10.58
N PHE A 358 6.58 -11.96 9.39
CA PHE A 358 5.83 -11.59 8.18
C PHE A 358 4.36 -12.03 8.25
N ASN A 359 4.07 -13.20 8.84
CA ASN A 359 2.70 -13.66 9.03
C ASN A 359 1.96 -12.82 10.08
N ASP A 360 2.59 -12.47 11.19
CA ASP A 360 2.00 -11.60 12.21
C ASP A 360 1.58 -10.24 11.62
N ILE A 361 2.42 -9.66 10.75
CA ILE A 361 2.07 -8.42 10.02
C ILE A 361 0.81 -8.63 9.17
N VAL A 362 0.72 -9.75 8.45
CA VAL A 362 -0.46 -10.08 7.63
C VAL A 362 -1.71 -10.32 8.50
N ASP A 363 -1.57 -11.01 9.62
CA ASP A 363 -2.68 -11.38 10.50
C ASP A 363 -3.23 -10.17 11.29
N LEU A 364 -2.36 -9.21 11.60
CA LEU A 364 -2.72 -7.90 12.18
C LEU A 364 -3.19 -6.89 11.12
N SER A 365 -3.05 -7.22 9.84
CA SER A 365 -3.48 -6.36 8.74
C SER A 365 -4.97 -6.51 8.44
N THR A 366 -5.57 -5.44 7.93
CA THR A 366 -6.90 -5.51 7.31
C THR A 366 -6.73 -5.84 5.84
N LYS A 367 -7.56 -6.74 5.32
CA LYS A 367 -7.52 -7.08 3.90
C LYS A 367 -8.04 -5.90 3.08
N TYR A 368 -7.22 -5.40 2.15
CA TYR A 368 -7.61 -4.38 1.18
C TYR A 368 -8.45 -5.04 0.09
N ASP A 369 -9.71 -5.29 0.43
CA ASP A 369 -10.73 -5.82 -0.45
C ASP A 369 -11.80 -4.73 -0.61
N GLU A 370 -11.75 -3.98 -1.71
CA GLU A 370 -12.80 -3.01 -2.02
C GLU A 370 -14.13 -3.76 -2.19
N VAL A 371 -15.07 -3.54 -1.27
CA VAL A 371 -16.43 -4.05 -1.39
C VAL A 371 -17.25 -3.01 -2.13
N LEU A 372 -17.77 -3.39 -3.28
CA LEU A 372 -18.55 -2.53 -4.15
C LEU A 372 -20.04 -2.85 -3.98
N PRO A 373 -20.89 -1.84 -3.71
CA PRO A 373 -22.33 -2.02 -3.79
C PRO A 373 -22.75 -2.29 -5.23
N ILE A 374 -23.76 -3.15 -5.40
CA ILE A 374 -24.44 -3.40 -6.66
C ILE A 374 -25.91 -3.13 -6.44
N GLY A 375 -26.55 -2.55 -7.44
CA GLY A 375 -27.91 -2.08 -7.32
C GLY A 375 -28.54 -1.70 -8.63
N GLU A 376 -29.59 -0.90 -8.55
CA GLU A 376 -30.30 -0.32 -9.68
C GLU A 376 -30.65 1.14 -9.37
N PRO A 377 -30.44 2.09 -10.30
CA PRO A 377 -30.99 3.43 -10.17
C PRO A 377 -32.51 3.37 -10.40
N ASP A 378 -33.28 4.02 -9.54
CA ASP A 378 -34.72 4.19 -9.75
C ASP A 378 -35.02 5.33 -10.75
N ASP A 379 -36.31 5.63 -10.93
CA ASP A 379 -36.78 6.65 -11.88
C ASP A 379 -36.36 8.08 -11.46
N ASP A 380 -36.06 8.28 -10.17
CA ASP A 380 -35.56 9.55 -9.61
C ASP A 380 -34.02 9.58 -9.55
N ASP A 381 -33.35 8.62 -10.20
CA ASP A 381 -31.90 8.43 -10.17
C ASP A 381 -31.32 8.19 -8.76
N ILE A 382 -32.14 7.75 -7.81
CA ILE A 382 -31.67 7.28 -6.51
C ILE A 382 -31.19 5.84 -6.68
N PHE A 383 -29.94 5.61 -6.32
CA PHE A 383 -29.32 4.29 -6.49
C PHE A 383 -29.72 3.37 -5.34
N GLN A 384 -30.48 2.32 -5.63
CA GLN A 384 -30.92 1.34 -4.65
C GLN A 384 -29.91 0.19 -4.59
N ILE A 385 -29.21 0.05 -3.47
CA ILE A 385 -28.26 -1.04 -3.24
C ILE A 385 -29.04 -2.32 -2.96
N THR A 386 -28.79 -3.36 -3.75
CA THR A 386 -29.43 -4.68 -3.61
C THR A 386 -28.48 -5.74 -3.06
N GLU A 387 -27.18 -5.61 -3.34
CA GLU A 387 -26.14 -6.51 -2.85
C GLU A 387 -24.78 -5.81 -2.79
N ALA A 388 -23.73 -6.52 -2.37
CA ALA A 388 -22.36 -6.04 -2.45
C ALA A 388 -21.42 -7.18 -2.89
N ARG A 389 -20.44 -6.87 -3.74
CA ARG A 389 -19.44 -7.83 -4.23
C ARG A 389 -18.03 -7.26 -4.08
N PHE A 390 -17.05 -8.14 -3.90
CA PHE A 390 -15.64 -7.76 -3.97
C PHE A 390 -15.30 -7.20 -5.35
N GLY A 391 -14.51 -6.13 -5.42
CA GLY A 391 -14.18 -5.42 -6.67
C GLY A 391 -13.47 -6.29 -7.71
N ASN A 392 -12.77 -7.35 -7.29
CA ASN A 392 -12.17 -8.34 -8.20
C ASN A 392 -13.19 -9.36 -8.78
N ARG A 393 -14.47 -9.24 -8.43
CA ARG A 393 -15.58 -10.08 -8.93
C ARG A 393 -16.56 -9.33 -9.81
N VAL A 394 -16.43 -8.00 -9.92
CA VAL A 394 -17.30 -7.21 -10.79
C VAL A 394 -16.64 -6.99 -12.15
N LEU A 395 -17.43 -6.64 -13.15
CA LEU A 395 -16.94 -6.27 -14.48
C LEU A 395 -15.99 -7.35 -15.02
N ARG A 396 -16.37 -8.61 -14.95
CA ARG A 396 -15.62 -9.68 -15.62
C ARG A 396 -16.07 -9.75 -17.08
N ARG A 397 -15.10 -9.75 -18.01
CA ARG A 397 -15.39 -9.82 -19.45
C ARG A 397 -16.19 -11.10 -19.75
N GLY A 398 -17.31 -10.96 -20.46
CA GLY A 398 -18.17 -12.08 -20.84
C GLY A 398 -18.84 -12.79 -19.66
N SER A 399 -18.92 -12.16 -18.48
CA SER A 399 -19.58 -12.76 -17.32
C SER A 399 -21.09 -12.85 -17.45
N GLY A 400 -21.70 -12.00 -18.29
CA GLY A 400 -23.15 -11.86 -18.36
C GLY A 400 -23.78 -11.34 -17.07
N ALA A 401 -22.96 -10.78 -16.16
CA ALA A 401 -23.44 -10.24 -14.90
C ALA A 401 -24.41 -9.08 -15.15
N THR A 402 -25.52 -9.07 -14.42
CA THR A 402 -26.55 -8.03 -14.44
C THR A 402 -26.41 -7.10 -13.23
N GLY A 403 -27.10 -5.96 -13.28
CA GLY A 403 -27.07 -4.92 -12.25
C GLY A 403 -26.16 -3.75 -12.59
N TRP A 404 -26.17 -2.74 -11.72
CA TRP A 404 -25.43 -1.50 -11.89
C TRP A 404 -24.35 -1.34 -10.82
N LEU A 405 -23.25 -0.72 -11.21
CA LEU A 405 -22.18 -0.30 -10.31
C LEU A 405 -22.19 1.23 -10.18
N PRO A 406 -22.15 1.77 -8.95
CA PRO A 406 -22.08 3.20 -8.72
C PRO A 406 -20.64 3.72 -8.78
N LEU A 407 -20.42 4.75 -9.60
CA LEU A 407 -19.13 5.37 -9.85
C LEU A 407 -19.23 6.90 -9.67
N VAL A 408 -18.10 7.51 -9.36
CA VAL A 408 -17.90 8.95 -9.51
C VAL A 408 -17.02 9.22 -10.73
N LEU A 409 -17.34 10.28 -11.47
CA LEU A 409 -16.48 10.90 -12.47
C LEU A 409 -16.26 12.35 -12.05
N VAL A 410 -15.02 12.75 -11.83
CA VAL A 410 -14.71 14.12 -11.43
C VAL A 410 -14.06 14.86 -12.60
N VAL A 411 -14.80 15.76 -13.23
CA VAL A 411 -14.28 16.68 -14.24
C VAL A 411 -13.34 17.68 -13.58
N THR A 412 -12.04 17.37 -13.65
CA THR A 412 -11.00 18.19 -13.04
C THR A 412 -10.52 19.26 -13.99
N TRP A 413 -10.33 20.46 -13.46
CA TRP A 413 -9.84 21.60 -14.22
C TRP A 413 -9.06 22.53 -13.32
N TRP A 414 -8.19 23.37 -13.89
CA TRP A 414 -7.57 24.48 -13.18
C TRP A 414 -7.84 25.79 -13.92
N GLU A 415 -7.65 26.90 -13.23
CA GLU A 415 -7.75 28.21 -13.86
C GLU A 415 -6.39 28.66 -14.39
N SER A 416 -6.32 29.01 -15.67
CA SER A 416 -5.15 29.57 -16.31
C SER A 416 -5.54 30.80 -17.11
N ARG A 417 -4.92 31.95 -16.78
CA ARG A 417 -5.20 33.25 -17.42
C ARG A 417 -6.70 33.61 -17.49
N GLY A 418 -7.45 33.28 -16.44
CA GLY A 418 -8.88 33.58 -16.34
C GLY A 418 -9.81 32.60 -17.06
N ALA A 419 -9.29 31.50 -17.60
CA ALA A 419 -10.07 30.47 -18.28
C ALA A 419 -9.88 29.10 -17.63
N ALA A 420 -10.91 28.25 -17.71
CA ALA A 420 -10.83 26.87 -17.26
C ALA A 420 -10.05 26.03 -18.28
N VAL A 421 -9.09 25.25 -17.80
CA VAL A 421 -8.37 24.26 -18.61
C VAL A 421 -8.61 22.88 -18.02
N PRO A 422 -9.29 21.98 -18.75
CA PRO A 422 -9.53 20.60 -18.32
C PRO A 422 -8.22 19.85 -18.09
N LEU A 423 -8.21 19.01 -17.06
CA LEU A 423 -7.11 18.13 -16.70
C LEU A 423 -7.61 16.68 -16.78
N LEU A 424 -7.01 15.86 -17.65
CA LEU A 424 -7.39 14.45 -17.83
C LEU A 424 -6.22 13.53 -17.52
N GLN A 425 -6.53 12.34 -17.04
CA GLN A 425 -5.61 11.23 -16.82
C GLN A 425 -5.48 10.39 -18.09
N PHE A 426 -4.23 10.15 -18.54
CA PHE A 426 -3.96 9.15 -19.55
C PHE A 426 -3.91 7.76 -18.91
N ARG A 427 -4.85 6.93 -19.34
CA ARG A 427 -5.03 5.57 -18.85
C ARG A 427 -4.03 4.65 -19.55
N THR A 428 -3.28 3.88 -18.78
CA THR A 428 -2.22 2.97 -19.27
C THR A 428 -2.35 1.62 -18.56
N SER A 429 -1.55 0.63 -18.98
CA SER A 429 -1.54 -0.69 -18.32
C SER A 429 -1.13 -0.64 -16.85
N ARG A 430 -0.64 0.50 -16.38
CA ARG A 430 -0.18 0.74 -15.00
C ARG A 430 -1.25 1.38 -14.13
N ASN A 431 -2.31 1.95 -14.67
CA ASN A 431 -3.32 2.68 -13.89
C ASN A 431 -4.77 2.38 -14.33
N ALA A 432 -4.93 1.57 -15.36
CA ALA A 432 -6.21 1.19 -15.92
C ALA A 432 -6.17 -0.24 -16.46
N GLU A 433 -7.36 -0.77 -16.61
CA GLU A 433 -7.62 -2.16 -16.98
C GLU A 433 -8.11 -2.33 -18.42
N ARG A 434 -8.95 -1.39 -18.83
CA ARG A 434 -9.91 -1.54 -19.93
C ARG A 434 -9.78 -0.40 -20.90
N GLU A 435 -9.87 0.81 -20.39
CA GLU A 435 -9.69 2.06 -21.14
C GLU A 435 -8.20 2.34 -21.38
N LEU A 436 -7.41 1.30 -21.67
CA LEU A 436 -5.97 1.43 -21.91
C LEU A 436 -5.71 2.36 -23.08
N ASP A 437 -4.72 3.23 -22.91
CA ASP A 437 -4.33 4.27 -23.86
C ASP A 437 -5.47 5.25 -24.23
N HIS A 438 -6.50 5.37 -23.38
CA HIS A 438 -7.56 6.39 -23.50
C HIS A 438 -7.35 7.52 -22.47
N LEU A 439 -7.96 8.68 -22.72
CA LEU A 439 -8.05 9.77 -21.75
C LEU A 439 -9.30 9.62 -20.89
N SER A 440 -9.20 10.04 -19.64
CA SER A 440 -10.34 10.08 -18.75
C SER A 440 -10.17 11.16 -17.70
N HIS A 441 -11.26 11.80 -17.32
CA HIS A 441 -11.33 12.46 -16.02
C HIS A 441 -11.17 11.45 -14.87
N PRO A 442 -10.65 11.87 -13.69
CA PRO A 442 -10.56 10.98 -12.53
C PRO A 442 -11.90 10.31 -12.19
N ALA A 443 -11.97 9.01 -12.46
CA ALA A 443 -13.12 8.17 -12.15
C ALA A 443 -12.76 7.05 -11.16
N GLY A 444 -13.73 6.62 -10.35
CA GLY A 444 -13.56 5.50 -9.42
C GLY A 444 -14.90 5.00 -8.86
N TYR A 445 -14.89 3.79 -8.30
CA TYR A 445 -16.08 3.21 -7.68
C TYR A 445 -16.43 3.90 -6.36
N ILE A 446 -17.73 3.99 -6.09
CA ILE A 446 -18.21 4.19 -4.73
C ILE A 446 -18.08 2.85 -4.02
N THR A 447 -17.38 2.83 -2.90
CA THR A 447 -17.08 1.62 -2.12
C THR A 447 -17.90 1.59 -0.85
N GLN A 448 -17.93 0.44 -0.20
CA GLN A 448 -18.59 0.27 1.09
C GLN A 448 -18.07 1.22 2.18
N GLU A 449 -16.79 1.55 2.13
CA GLU A 449 -16.18 2.50 3.06
C GLU A 449 -16.74 3.91 2.88
N ASP A 450 -17.08 4.31 1.65
CA ASP A 450 -17.56 5.66 1.34
C ASP A 450 -18.94 5.95 1.96
N TYR A 451 -19.77 4.92 2.19
CA TYR A 451 -21.09 5.06 2.82
C TYR A 451 -21.17 4.54 4.27
N ARG A 452 -20.24 3.70 4.73
CA ARG A 452 -20.16 3.29 6.15
C ARG A 452 -19.54 4.36 7.05
N ARG A 453 -18.61 5.18 6.53
CA ARG A 453 -17.88 6.18 7.33
C ARG A 453 -18.77 7.21 8.04
N LEU A 454 -20.05 7.31 7.67
CA LEU A 454 -20.99 8.25 8.25
C LEU A 454 -22.30 7.59 8.73
N GLU A 455 -22.51 6.29 8.50
CA GLU A 455 -23.77 5.61 8.85
C GLU A 455 -23.56 4.15 9.34
N GLU A 456 -24.12 3.82 10.51
CA GLU A 456 -24.23 2.45 11.03
C GLU A 456 -25.46 1.75 10.43
N HIS A 457 -25.38 1.30 9.17
CA HIS A 457 -26.43 0.44 8.60
C HIS A 457 -25.95 -1.01 8.51
N ALA A 458 -26.31 -1.80 9.52
CA ALA A 458 -26.32 -3.26 9.47
C ALA A 458 -27.74 -3.73 9.12
N GLY A 459 -28.01 -3.98 7.84
CA GLY A 459 -29.32 -4.46 7.39
C GLY A 459 -29.21 -5.39 6.19
N VAL A 460 -29.93 -6.52 6.26
CA VAL A 460 -30.21 -7.38 5.11
C VAL A 460 -31.44 -6.79 4.41
N GLY A 461 -31.29 -6.29 3.18
CA GLY A 461 -32.39 -5.71 2.39
C GLY A 461 -31.89 -4.75 1.31
N THR A 462 -32.81 -4.28 0.46
CA THR A 462 -32.55 -3.19 -0.50
C THR A 462 -32.64 -1.85 0.23
N PHE A 463 -31.66 -0.97 0.06
CA PHE A 463 -31.65 0.36 0.67
C PHE A 463 -30.99 1.39 -0.25
N PRO A 464 -31.40 2.67 -0.17
CA PRO A 464 -30.82 3.71 -1.01
C PRO A 464 -29.35 3.95 -0.63
N LEU A 465 -28.50 4.21 -1.62
CA LEU A 465 -27.15 4.71 -1.40
C LEU A 465 -27.26 6.07 -0.66
N PRO A 466 -26.57 6.23 0.49
CA PRO A 466 -26.60 7.48 1.21
C PRO A 466 -26.18 8.68 0.38
N SER A 467 -26.89 9.80 0.50
CA SER A 467 -26.70 10.99 -0.34
C SER A 467 -25.30 11.62 -0.21
N HIS A 468 -24.61 11.38 0.89
CA HIS A 468 -23.24 11.87 1.10
C HIS A 468 -22.17 11.02 0.38
N ALA A 469 -22.46 9.74 0.10
CA ALA A 469 -21.46 8.77 -0.34
C ALA A 469 -20.80 9.13 -1.68
N PRO A 470 -21.54 9.62 -2.71
CA PRO A 470 -20.91 10.09 -3.95
C PRO A 470 -19.91 11.24 -3.72
N MET A 471 -20.23 12.20 -2.85
CA MET A 471 -19.33 13.31 -2.54
C MET A 471 -18.04 12.83 -1.83
N VAL A 472 -18.18 11.89 -0.88
CA VAL A 472 -17.04 11.28 -0.18
C VAL A 472 -16.14 10.54 -1.17
N ALA A 473 -16.73 9.73 -2.05
CA ALA A 473 -16.00 9.00 -3.09
C ALA A 473 -15.29 9.95 -4.08
N ALA A 474 -15.94 11.04 -4.49
CA ALA A 474 -15.34 12.05 -5.38
C ALA A 474 -14.11 12.70 -4.75
N ARG A 475 -14.20 13.14 -3.49
CA ARG A 475 -13.05 13.71 -2.75
C ARG A 475 -11.93 12.69 -2.56
N ARG A 476 -12.26 11.46 -2.17
CA ARG A 476 -11.30 10.36 -2.07
C ARG A 476 -10.58 10.15 -3.41
N ARG A 477 -11.32 10.12 -4.52
CA ARG A 477 -10.74 9.91 -5.85
C ARG A 477 -9.76 11.00 -6.24
N ILE A 478 -10.06 12.26 -5.96
CA ILE A 478 -9.17 13.41 -6.22
C ILE A 478 -7.94 13.35 -5.30
N ALA A 479 -8.14 13.10 -4.01
CA ALA A 479 -7.05 13.03 -3.03
C ALA A 479 -6.02 11.94 -3.39
N LEU A 480 -6.45 10.84 -4.02
CA LEU A 480 -5.55 9.79 -4.52
C LEU A 480 -4.59 10.25 -5.64
N GLU A 481 -4.91 11.31 -6.38
CA GLU A 481 -4.04 11.91 -7.39
C GLU A 481 -3.22 13.08 -6.81
N LEU A 482 -3.78 13.83 -5.87
CA LEU A 482 -3.13 14.99 -5.27
C LEU A 482 -2.24 14.64 -4.06
N GLY A 483 -2.43 13.47 -3.44
CA GLY A 483 -1.80 13.07 -2.18
C GLY A 483 -2.38 13.75 -0.93
N ALA A 484 -3.39 14.61 -1.10
CA ALA A 484 -4.12 15.30 -0.04
C ALA A 484 -5.43 15.82 -0.63
N ASP A 485 -6.43 16.05 0.23
CA ASP A 485 -7.65 16.75 -0.21
C ASP A 485 -7.36 18.25 -0.33
N LEU A 486 -6.83 18.64 -1.50
CA LEU A 486 -6.61 20.04 -1.89
C LEU A 486 -7.66 20.52 -2.89
N SER A 487 -8.77 19.78 -3.01
CA SER A 487 -9.85 20.12 -3.93
C SER A 487 -10.49 21.44 -3.52
N GLN A 488 -10.62 22.39 -4.45
CA GLN A 488 -11.26 23.68 -4.20
C GLN A 488 -12.67 23.65 -4.76
N GLY A 489 -13.63 23.22 -3.95
CA GLY A 489 -15.02 23.11 -4.38
C GLY A 489 -15.21 21.93 -5.33
N VAL A 490 -15.70 20.82 -4.76
CA VAL A 490 -16.24 19.69 -5.53
C VAL A 490 -17.75 19.93 -5.62
N THR A 491 -18.28 20.07 -6.83
CA THR A 491 -19.69 20.40 -7.05
C THR A 491 -20.33 19.32 -7.89
N PHE A 492 -21.53 18.89 -7.49
CA PHE A 492 -22.31 17.93 -8.26
C PHE A 492 -22.79 18.59 -9.56
N ALA A 493 -22.56 17.93 -10.68
CA ALA A 493 -23.03 18.38 -11.99
C ALA A 493 -24.30 17.62 -12.40
N ARG A 494 -24.23 16.28 -12.48
CA ARG A 494 -25.35 15.44 -12.95
C ARG A 494 -25.10 13.94 -12.74
N ASN A 495 -26.16 13.14 -12.92
CA ASN A 495 -26.06 11.69 -13.05
C ASN A 495 -26.00 11.25 -14.52
N MET A 496 -25.34 10.13 -14.80
CA MET A 496 -25.22 9.56 -16.14
C MET A 496 -25.23 8.03 -16.11
N ARG A 497 -25.84 7.42 -17.11
CA ARG A 497 -25.99 5.96 -17.23
C ARG A 497 -25.11 5.42 -18.35
N TYR A 498 -24.47 4.28 -18.12
CA TYR A 498 -23.63 3.61 -19.11
C TYR A 498 -23.97 2.14 -19.23
N TYR A 499 -24.59 1.79 -20.36
CA TYR A 499 -24.96 0.41 -20.66
C TYR A 499 -23.76 -0.34 -21.26
N HIS A 500 -23.45 -1.47 -20.63
CA HIS A 500 -22.49 -2.44 -21.13
C HIS A 500 -23.20 -3.64 -21.77
N HIS A 501 -22.59 -4.20 -22.81
CA HIS A 501 -23.14 -5.33 -23.56
C HIS A 501 -23.18 -6.66 -22.76
N ALA A 502 -22.10 -7.01 -22.05
CA ALA A 502 -21.89 -8.37 -21.54
C ALA A 502 -21.42 -8.45 -20.07
N LYS A 503 -21.74 -7.42 -19.27
CA LYS A 503 -21.31 -7.23 -17.87
C LYS A 503 -22.16 -6.13 -17.21
N GLU A 504 -21.94 -5.91 -15.91
CA GLU A 504 -22.66 -4.90 -15.12
C GLU A 504 -22.64 -3.53 -15.78
N HIS A 505 -23.74 -2.80 -15.71
CA HIS A 505 -23.86 -1.42 -16.17
C HIS A 505 -23.20 -0.46 -15.17
N LEU A 506 -22.93 0.77 -15.58
CA LEU A 506 -22.30 1.78 -14.72
C LEU A 506 -23.23 2.97 -14.55
N PHE A 507 -23.36 3.43 -13.31
CA PHE A 507 -24.11 4.62 -12.94
C PHE A 507 -23.15 5.65 -12.36
N TYR A 508 -23.06 6.81 -12.99
CA TYR A 508 -22.08 7.85 -12.66
C TYR A 508 -22.73 9.04 -11.97
N TRP A 509 -22.19 9.43 -10.83
CA TRP A 509 -22.29 10.81 -10.35
C TRP A 509 -21.13 11.60 -10.94
N VAL A 510 -21.47 12.59 -11.76
CA VAL A 510 -20.50 13.50 -12.35
C VAL A 510 -20.38 14.74 -11.48
N PHE A 511 -19.16 15.04 -11.10
CA PHE A 511 -18.78 16.24 -10.37
C PHE A 511 -17.85 17.09 -11.24
N ASP A 512 -17.79 18.39 -10.98
CA ASP A 512 -16.62 19.17 -11.36
C ASP A 512 -15.78 19.52 -10.12
N CYS A 513 -14.49 19.70 -10.34
CA CYS A 513 -13.57 20.09 -9.28
C CYS A 513 -12.49 21.01 -9.82
N ARG A 514 -12.40 22.20 -9.24
CA ARG A 514 -11.28 23.10 -9.45
C ARG A 514 -10.06 22.63 -8.66
N LEU A 515 -8.95 22.43 -9.37
CA LEU A 515 -7.66 22.08 -8.80
C LEU A 515 -6.78 23.33 -8.63
N PRO A 516 -5.80 23.31 -7.69
CA PRO A 516 -4.88 24.42 -7.50
C PRO A 516 -4.01 24.69 -8.76
N ALA A 517 -3.95 25.94 -9.23
CA ALA A 517 -3.25 26.33 -10.46
C ALA A 517 -1.72 26.11 -10.48
N ARG A 518 -1.10 25.76 -9.35
CA ARG A 518 0.35 25.45 -9.24
C ARG A 518 0.63 23.96 -8.94
N PHE A 519 -0.39 23.10 -8.99
CA PHE A 519 -0.18 21.70 -8.67
C PHE A 519 0.68 21.01 -9.74
N GLN A 520 1.80 20.43 -9.32
CA GLN A 520 2.64 19.61 -10.19
C GLN A 520 2.28 18.16 -9.99
N PHE A 521 1.76 17.54 -11.06
CA PHE A 521 1.46 16.12 -11.03
C PHE A 521 2.74 15.29 -11.14
N PRO A 522 2.87 14.21 -10.35
CA PRO A 522 3.84 13.16 -10.63
C PRO A 522 3.68 12.63 -12.06
N ALA A 523 4.78 12.26 -12.72
CA ALA A 523 4.73 11.75 -14.08
C ALA A 523 3.82 10.51 -14.22
N ASP A 524 3.82 9.65 -13.19
CA ASP A 524 3.03 8.43 -13.05
C ASP A 524 1.54 8.66 -12.78
N ALA A 525 1.14 9.87 -12.36
CA ALA A 525 -0.27 10.25 -12.33
C ALA A 525 -0.84 10.39 -13.74
N GLU A 526 0.01 10.63 -14.74
CA GLU A 526 -0.34 10.80 -16.15
C GLU A 526 -1.47 11.83 -16.37
N MET A 527 -1.58 12.81 -15.46
CA MET A 527 -2.56 13.90 -15.46
C MET A 527 -2.03 15.10 -16.24
N ARG A 528 -2.77 15.60 -17.24
CA ARG A 528 -2.31 16.66 -18.15
C ARG A 528 -3.42 17.62 -18.55
N PRO A 529 -3.08 18.89 -18.86
CA PRO A 529 -4.02 19.82 -19.45
C PRO A 529 -4.33 19.44 -20.91
N TYR A 530 -5.58 19.60 -21.30
CA TYR A 530 -6.02 19.45 -22.69
C TYR A 530 -6.88 20.64 -23.10
N THR A 531 -6.65 21.13 -24.31
CA THR A 531 -7.57 22.09 -24.94
C THR A 531 -8.80 21.36 -25.48
N LEU A 532 -9.89 22.10 -25.70
CA LEU A 532 -11.07 21.52 -26.34
C LEU A 532 -10.76 20.98 -27.74
N GLU A 533 -9.94 21.69 -28.51
CA GLU A 533 -9.51 21.28 -29.85
C GLU A 533 -8.78 19.93 -29.82
N GLU A 534 -7.88 19.72 -28.86
CA GLU A 534 -7.18 18.45 -28.68
C GLU A 534 -8.15 17.31 -28.36
N LEU A 535 -9.12 17.53 -27.45
CA LEU A 535 -10.11 16.52 -27.08
C LEU A 535 -11.04 16.17 -28.24
N LEU A 536 -11.45 17.16 -29.03
CA LEU A 536 -12.25 16.96 -30.24
C LEU A 536 -11.48 16.14 -31.28
N ALA A 537 -10.21 16.46 -31.53
CA ALA A 537 -9.37 15.70 -32.45
C ALA A 537 -9.15 14.25 -31.99
N ILE A 538 -9.00 14.02 -30.69
CA ILE A 538 -8.88 12.67 -30.10
C ILE A 538 -10.18 11.88 -30.28
N ARG A 539 -11.33 12.52 -30.03
CA ARG A 539 -12.64 11.90 -30.23
C ARG A 539 -12.92 11.62 -31.72
N GLU A 540 -12.51 12.52 -32.60
CA GLU A 540 -12.59 12.37 -34.06
C GLU A 540 -11.78 11.15 -34.50
N ASN A 541 -10.51 11.06 -34.08
CA ASN A 541 -9.66 9.93 -34.37
C ASN A 541 -10.28 8.60 -33.93
N GLN A 542 -10.84 8.55 -32.71
CA GLN A 542 -11.51 7.36 -32.20
C GLN A 542 -12.74 6.97 -33.04
N ALA A 543 -13.55 7.93 -33.49
CA ALA A 543 -14.68 7.67 -34.38
C ALA A 543 -14.24 7.10 -35.75
N VAL A 544 -13.17 7.65 -36.31
CA VAL A 544 -12.60 7.22 -37.59
C VAL A 544 -11.99 5.82 -37.48
N GLU A 545 -11.23 5.53 -36.42
CA GLU A 545 -10.65 4.21 -36.16
C GLU A 545 -11.74 3.14 -35.94
N TYR A 546 -12.87 3.48 -35.30
CA TYR A 546 -14.02 2.57 -35.22
C TYR A 546 -14.65 2.29 -36.58
N ALA A 547 -14.87 3.31 -37.41
CA ALA A 547 -15.39 3.12 -38.77
C ALA A 547 -14.43 2.27 -39.62
N LEU A 548 -13.13 2.53 -39.54
CA LEU A 548 -12.09 1.77 -40.24
C LEU A 548 -12.06 0.31 -39.81
N ARG A 549 -12.25 0.01 -38.52
CA ARG A 549 -12.35 -1.36 -38.00
C ARG A 549 -13.54 -2.11 -38.58
N LEU A 550 -14.72 -1.46 -38.65
CA LEU A 550 -15.91 -2.07 -39.25
C LEU A 550 -15.73 -2.40 -40.74
N CYS A 551 -14.95 -1.59 -41.47
CA CYS A 551 -14.62 -1.88 -42.86
C CYS A 551 -13.65 -3.06 -43.02
N ARG A 552 -12.84 -3.38 -41.99
CA ARG A 552 -11.80 -4.44 -42.05
C ARG A 552 -12.29 -5.78 -41.51
N ASP A 553 -13.06 -5.77 -40.44
CA ASP A 553 -13.45 -6.98 -39.71
C ASP A 553 -14.96 -7.26 -39.85
N HIS A 554 -15.32 -8.44 -40.36
CA HIS A 554 -16.71 -8.87 -40.54
C HIS A 554 -17.03 -10.12 -39.70
N HIS A 555 -16.77 -10.07 -38.40
CA HIS A 555 -17.00 -11.20 -37.50
C HIS A 555 -18.36 -11.20 -36.79
N ALA A 556 -19.25 -10.27 -37.13
CA ALA A 556 -20.58 -10.14 -36.54
C ALA A 556 -21.71 -10.49 -37.53
N SER A 557 -22.93 -10.68 -37.03
CA SER A 557 -24.09 -10.90 -37.89
C SER A 557 -24.34 -9.66 -38.76
N ARG A 558 -24.90 -9.84 -39.97
CA ARG A 558 -25.23 -8.71 -40.88
C ARG A 558 -26.05 -7.62 -40.19
N ARG A 559 -27.00 -8.03 -39.34
CA ARG A 559 -27.84 -7.12 -38.55
C ARG A 559 -27.02 -6.27 -37.57
N ASP A 560 -26.03 -6.86 -36.91
CA ASP A 560 -25.17 -6.17 -35.95
C ASP A 560 -24.21 -5.24 -36.68
N VAL A 561 -23.62 -5.68 -37.79
CA VAL A 561 -22.76 -4.82 -38.64
C VAL A 561 -23.54 -3.60 -39.13
N GLU A 562 -24.78 -3.76 -39.60
CA GLU A 562 -25.63 -2.64 -40.01
C GLU A 562 -25.96 -1.66 -38.86
N ARG A 563 -26.17 -2.17 -37.64
CA ARG A 563 -26.42 -1.32 -36.47
C ARG A 563 -25.15 -0.56 -36.05
N MET A 564 -24.01 -1.25 -35.99
CA MET A 564 -22.72 -0.64 -35.68
C MET A 564 -22.33 0.41 -36.73
N ALA A 565 -22.58 0.13 -38.01
CA ALA A 565 -22.32 1.06 -39.10
C ALA A 565 -23.15 2.35 -38.98
N ARG A 566 -24.43 2.26 -38.59
CA ARG A 566 -25.26 3.45 -38.32
C ARG A 566 -24.70 4.28 -37.17
N LEU A 567 -24.33 3.63 -36.07
CA LEU A 567 -23.73 4.31 -34.92
C LEU A 567 -22.39 4.97 -35.27
N SER A 568 -21.54 4.30 -36.05
CA SER A 568 -20.26 4.84 -36.52
C SER A 568 -20.45 5.97 -37.52
N ALA A 569 -21.42 5.86 -38.43
CA ALA A 569 -21.77 6.92 -39.37
C ALA A 569 -22.23 8.20 -38.65
N ASP A 570 -23.10 8.08 -37.64
CA ASP A 570 -23.50 9.23 -36.84
C ASP A 570 -22.31 9.86 -36.10
N ASN A 571 -21.38 9.05 -35.56
CA ASN A 571 -20.16 9.57 -34.94
C ASN A 571 -19.23 10.29 -35.93
N LEU A 572 -19.14 9.84 -37.18
CA LEU A 572 -18.40 10.52 -38.26
C LEU A 572 -19.09 11.85 -38.64
N ILE A 573 -20.41 11.85 -38.80
CA ILE A 573 -21.20 13.04 -39.12
C ILE A 573 -21.00 14.12 -38.07
N VAL A 574 -21.02 13.79 -36.77
CA VAL A 574 -20.81 14.82 -35.73
C VAL A 574 -19.47 15.55 -35.87
N HIS A 575 -18.47 14.91 -36.48
CA HIS A 575 -17.16 15.50 -36.78
C HIS A 575 -17.02 16.08 -38.19
N GLY A 576 -18.11 16.18 -38.97
CA GLY A 576 -18.12 16.76 -40.31
C GLY A 576 -17.60 15.82 -41.40
N HIS A 577 -17.74 14.50 -41.21
CA HIS A 577 -17.35 13.47 -42.18
C HIS A 577 -18.58 12.81 -42.82
N GLU A 578 -19.47 13.61 -43.43
CA GLU A 578 -20.73 13.13 -44.03
C GLU A 578 -20.48 12.19 -45.21
N GLU A 579 -19.50 12.49 -46.06
CA GLU A 579 -19.16 11.65 -47.22
C GLU A 579 -18.62 10.27 -46.79
N PRO A 580 -17.60 10.17 -45.90
CA PRO A 580 -17.20 8.88 -45.35
C PRO A 580 -18.32 8.13 -44.62
N ALA A 581 -19.22 8.84 -43.93
CA ALA A 581 -20.35 8.23 -43.22
C ALA A 581 -21.35 7.58 -44.19
N ALA A 582 -21.69 8.26 -45.30
CA ALA A 582 -22.55 7.72 -46.34
C ALA A 582 -21.90 6.50 -47.01
N ALA A 583 -20.63 6.61 -47.37
CA ALA A 583 -19.86 5.52 -47.97
C ALA A 583 -19.77 4.29 -47.05
N LEU A 584 -19.65 4.47 -45.72
CA LEU A 584 -19.67 3.37 -44.75
C LEU A 584 -21.00 2.62 -44.76
N LEU A 585 -22.12 3.34 -44.79
CA LEU A 585 -23.45 2.74 -44.82
C LEU A 585 -23.71 1.97 -46.12
N ASP A 586 -23.21 2.48 -47.24
CA ASP A 586 -23.32 1.82 -48.54
C ASP A 586 -22.41 0.58 -48.62
N ALA A 587 -21.17 0.67 -48.12
CA ALA A 587 -20.22 -0.44 -48.07
C ALA A 587 -20.75 -1.63 -47.26
N VAL A 588 -21.48 -1.39 -46.18
CA VAL A 588 -22.08 -2.46 -45.35
C VAL A 588 -23.33 -3.08 -46.00
N ARG A 589 -24.00 -2.36 -46.91
CA ARG A 589 -25.19 -2.85 -47.62
C ARG A 589 -24.86 -3.59 -48.92
N GLY A 590 -23.80 -3.16 -49.60
CA GLY A 590 -23.37 -3.68 -50.89
C GLY A 590 -22.29 -4.77 -50.80
N ASP A 591 -22.01 -5.41 -51.93
CA ASP A 591 -20.93 -6.41 -52.09
C ASP A 591 -19.68 -5.81 -52.78
N GLY A 592 -19.59 -4.47 -52.87
CA GLY A 592 -18.61 -3.72 -53.63
C GLY A 592 -17.22 -3.65 -52.98
N THR A 593 -16.30 -4.53 -53.39
CA THR A 593 -14.95 -4.61 -52.83
C THR A 593 -14.07 -3.39 -53.14
N ALA A 594 -14.26 -2.76 -54.31
CA ALA A 594 -13.46 -1.59 -54.73
C ALA A 594 -13.85 -0.30 -53.99
N GLU A 595 -15.14 -0.08 -53.77
CA GLU A 595 -15.68 1.08 -53.03
C GLU A 595 -15.29 1.00 -51.55
N THR A 596 -15.38 -0.21 -50.97
CA THR A 596 -14.91 -0.48 -49.61
C THR A 596 -13.41 -0.22 -49.47
N ALA A 597 -12.59 -0.59 -50.46
CA ALA A 597 -11.15 -0.34 -50.44
C ALA A 597 -10.82 1.16 -50.53
N ALA A 598 -11.56 1.93 -51.33
CA ALA A 598 -11.40 3.39 -51.42
C ALA A 598 -11.74 4.08 -50.08
N LEU A 599 -12.87 3.71 -49.47
CA LEU A 599 -13.26 4.19 -48.14
C LEU A 599 -12.21 3.84 -47.08
N GLN A 600 -11.68 2.61 -47.08
CA GLN A 600 -10.62 2.22 -46.14
C GLN A 600 -9.36 3.09 -46.29
N ALA A 601 -8.97 3.42 -47.53
CA ALA A 601 -7.81 4.28 -47.77
C ALA A 601 -8.05 5.71 -47.26
N GLU A 602 -9.23 6.26 -47.50
CA GLU A 602 -9.64 7.57 -47.00
C GLU A 602 -9.65 7.64 -45.46
N LEU A 603 -10.32 6.69 -44.82
CA LEU A 603 -10.38 6.58 -43.36
C LEU A 603 -8.99 6.37 -42.75
N THR A 604 -8.11 5.62 -43.40
CA THR A 604 -6.72 5.45 -42.96
C THR A 604 -5.97 6.78 -42.98
N ALA A 605 -6.08 7.55 -44.07
CA ALA A 605 -5.45 8.87 -44.17
C ALA A 605 -6.00 9.85 -43.12
N LEU A 606 -7.32 9.80 -42.85
CA LEU A 606 -7.95 10.62 -41.82
C LEU A 606 -7.49 10.21 -40.40
N ALA A 607 -7.40 8.91 -40.12
CA ALA A 607 -6.89 8.39 -38.86
C ALA A 607 -5.43 8.82 -38.62
N GLU A 608 -4.58 8.82 -39.64
CA GLU A 608 -3.20 9.28 -39.52
C GLU A 608 -3.10 10.78 -39.22
N ARG A 609 -3.94 11.62 -39.85
CA ARG A 609 -3.95 13.08 -39.63
C ARG A 609 -4.44 13.48 -38.25
N THR A 610 -5.43 12.76 -37.73
CA THR A 610 -6.10 13.09 -36.45
C THR A 610 -5.44 12.43 -35.25
N ARG A 611 -4.50 11.49 -35.48
CA ARG A 611 -3.79 10.78 -34.41
C ARG A 611 -3.07 11.76 -33.48
N ARG A 612 -3.28 11.57 -32.19
CA ARG A 612 -2.54 12.26 -31.13
C ARG A 612 -1.67 11.28 -30.38
N THR A 613 -0.57 11.79 -29.84
CA THR A 613 0.31 11.04 -28.95
C THR A 613 0.39 11.74 -27.61
N ASN A 614 0.68 10.96 -26.58
CA ASN A 614 0.94 11.45 -25.25
C ASN A 614 2.27 10.89 -24.76
N ARG A 615 3.07 11.73 -24.13
CA ARG A 615 4.39 11.34 -23.61
C ARG A 615 4.28 10.77 -22.22
N THR A 616 4.23 9.47 -22.04
CA THR A 616 4.25 8.81 -20.72
C THR A 616 5.63 8.83 -20.08
N GLY A 617 5.73 8.37 -18.83
CA GLY A 617 7.02 8.10 -18.18
C GLY A 617 7.91 7.09 -18.94
N VAL A 618 7.33 6.26 -19.82
CA VAL A 618 8.03 5.21 -20.60
C VAL A 618 8.28 5.64 -22.05
N GLY A 619 7.89 6.85 -22.44
CA GLY A 619 8.01 7.39 -23.81
C GLY A 619 6.67 7.81 -24.42
N GLU A 620 6.69 8.21 -25.68
CA GLU A 620 5.48 8.59 -26.41
C GLU A 620 4.62 7.38 -26.78
N ARG A 621 3.31 7.52 -26.57
CA ARG A 621 2.29 6.52 -26.89
C ARG A 621 1.13 7.16 -27.65
N PRO A 622 0.49 6.45 -28.59
CA PRO A 622 -0.72 6.95 -29.21
C PRO A 622 -1.84 7.08 -28.17
N VAL A 623 -2.68 8.10 -28.33
CA VAL A 623 -3.94 8.23 -27.59
C VAL A 623 -5.03 7.62 -28.46
N LEU A 624 -5.67 6.56 -27.98
CA LEU A 624 -6.68 5.83 -28.73
C LEU A 624 -8.06 6.48 -28.68
N GLY A 625 -8.30 7.37 -27.71
CA GLY A 625 -9.59 8.03 -27.58
C GLY A 625 -9.89 8.56 -26.19
N LEU A 626 -11.17 8.87 -25.97
CA LEU A 626 -11.76 9.16 -24.66
C LEU A 626 -12.35 7.87 -24.09
N SER A 627 -12.30 7.74 -22.76
CA SER A 627 -12.85 6.58 -22.05
C SER A 627 -14.35 6.46 -22.27
N GLY A 628 -14.87 5.23 -22.29
CA GLY A 628 -16.25 4.87 -22.67
C GLY A 628 -17.33 5.96 -22.48
N LEU A 629 -17.63 6.35 -21.23
CA LEU A 629 -18.67 7.36 -20.95
C LEU A 629 -18.35 8.72 -21.59
N GLU A 630 -17.12 9.19 -21.43
CA GLU A 630 -16.66 10.50 -21.92
C GLU A 630 -16.67 10.56 -23.44
N TYR A 631 -16.49 9.44 -24.14
CA TYR A 631 -16.68 9.36 -25.60
C TYR A 631 -18.15 9.44 -26.00
N ARG A 632 -19.00 8.59 -25.40
CA ARG A 632 -20.43 8.45 -25.76
C ARG A 632 -21.22 9.71 -25.44
N GLU A 633 -20.93 10.30 -24.29
CA GLU A 633 -21.67 11.44 -23.75
C GLU A 633 -20.88 12.75 -23.86
N PHE A 634 -19.92 12.81 -24.78
CA PHE A 634 -19.11 14.01 -24.97
C PHE A 634 -19.98 15.23 -25.28
N PHE A 635 -20.91 15.13 -26.24
CA PHE A 635 -21.69 16.27 -26.72
C PHE A 635 -22.92 16.58 -25.85
N THR A 636 -23.44 15.59 -25.13
CA THR A 636 -24.65 15.67 -24.30
C THR A 636 -24.36 15.93 -22.83
N GLY A 637 -23.18 15.53 -22.36
CA GLY A 637 -22.75 15.62 -20.97
C GLY A 637 -21.51 16.49 -20.76
N ILE A 638 -20.39 16.12 -21.38
CA ILE A 638 -19.07 16.70 -21.09
C ILE A 638 -18.91 18.12 -21.67
N LEU A 639 -19.25 18.33 -22.94
CA LEU A 639 -19.14 19.62 -23.62
C LEU A 639 -20.05 20.69 -22.99
N PRO A 640 -21.34 20.42 -22.66
CA PRO A 640 -22.16 21.36 -21.90
C PRO A 640 -21.54 21.73 -20.53
N LEU A 641 -20.90 20.78 -19.86
CA LEU A 641 -20.19 21.06 -18.62
C LEU A 641 -18.96 21.95 -18.87
N TYR A 642 -18.20 21.72 -19.94
CA TYR A 642 -17.10 22.61 -20.34
C TYR A 642 -17.56 24.02 -20.69
N VAL A 643 -18.74 24.18 -21.29
CA VAL A 643 -19.38 25.50 -21.47
C VAL A 643 -19.63 26.16 -20.12
N HIS A 644 -20.25 25.45 -19.17
CA HIS A 644 -20.52 25.98 -17.83
C HIS A 644 -19.24 26.39 -17.08
N LEU A 645 -18.17 25.61 -17.22
CA LEU A 645 -16.88 25.88 -16.59
C LEU A 645 -16.10 27.02 -17.25
N GLY A 646 -16.48 27.48 -18.45
CA GLY A 646 -15.75 28.51 -19.19
C GLY A 646 -14.47 27.99 -19.85
N VAL A 647 -14.50 26.77 -20.39
CA VAL A 647 -13.40 26.23 -21.21
C VAL A 647 -13.35 26.98 -22.56
N PRO A 648 -12.19 27.51 -22.98
CA PRO A 648 -12.07 28.25 -24.23
C PRO A 648 -12.58 27.47 -25.45
N GLY A 649 -13.40 28.13 -26.28
CA GLY A 649 -13.95 27.55 -27.51
C GLY A 649 -15.18 26.65 -27.31
N ALA A 650 -15.57 26.33 -26.06
CA ALA A 650 -16.67 25.40 -25.80
C ALA A 650 -18.03 25.98 -26.19
N VAL A 651 -18.26 27.26 -25.90
CA VAL A 651 -19.51 27.95 -26.25
C VAL A 651 -19.65 28.01 -27.77
N GLU A 652 -18.63 28.53 -28.45
CA GLU A 652 -18.63 28.71 -29.90
C GLU A 652 -18.78 27.38 -30.64
N TYR A 653 -18.14 26.32 -30.14
CA TYR A 653 -18.27 24.99 -30.73
C TYR A 653 -19.66 24.41 -30.53
N LEU A 654 -20.26 24.53 -29.33
CA LEU A 654 -21.59 24.01 -29.06
C LEU A 654 -22.65 24.75 -29.88
N GLU A 655 -22.58 26.08 -29.96
CA GLU A 655 -23.48 26.90 -30.79
C GLU A 655 -23.33 26.56 -32.27
N GLY A 656 -22.08 26.41 -32.77
CA GLY A 656 -21.82 25.99 -34.14
C GLY A 656 -22.35 24.59 -34.46
N LEU A 657 -22.22 23.66 -33.52
CA LEU A 657 -22.77 22.30 -33.63
C LEU A 657 -24.30 22.32 -33.67
N GLN A 658 -24.95 23.16 -32.86
CA GLN A 658 -26.41 23.32 -32.84
C GLN A 658 -26.95 24.02 -34.09
N ALA A 659 -26.17 24.93 -34.69
CA ALA A 659 -26.54 25.61 -35.92
C ALA A 659 -26.47 24.69 -37.16
N ASP A 660 -25.65 23.65 -37.13
CA ASP A 660 -25.56 22.64 -38.18
C ASP A 660 -26.61 21.54 -37.96
N ALA A 661 -27.71 21.61 -38.72
CA ALA A 661 -28.83 20.69 -38.59
C ALA A 661 -28.44 19.21 -38.81
N THR A 662 -27.47 18.94 -39.69
CA THR A 662 -27.04 17.57 -40.00
C THR A 662 -26.27 16.99 -38.83
N ARG A 663 -25.29 17.74 -38.31
CA ARG A 663 -24.46 17.32 -37.19
C ARG A 663 -25.26 17.23 -35.90
N TYR A 664 -26.13 18.21 -35.63
CA TYR A 664 -26.99 18.21 -34.45
C TYR A 664 -27.95 17.02 -34.43
N ALA A 665 -28.59 16.70 -35.57
CA ALA A 665 -29.46 15.53 -35.66
C ALA A 665 -28.70 14.21 -35.43
N ALA A 666 -27.42 14.13 -35.80
CA ALA A 666 -26.58 12.98 -35.48
C ALA A 666 -26.30 12.87 -33.97
N VAL A 667 -26.05 13.99 -33.27
CA VAL A 667 -25.94 14.01 -31.81
C VAL A 667 -27.21 13.48 -31.14
N GLU A 668 -28.39 13.90 -31.59
CA GLU A 668 -29.68 13.42 -31.04
C GLU A 668 -29.88 11.92 -31.24
N ARG A 669 -29.53 11.39 -32.43
CA ARG A 669 -29.59 9.94 -32.70
C ARG A 669 -28.61 9.14 -31.84
N LEU A 670 -27.38 9.65 -31.67
CA LEU A 670 -26.39 9.02 -30.79
C LEU A 670 -26.88 9.00 -29.34
N ALA A 671 -27.39 10.13 -28.84
CA ALA A 671 -27.93 10.23 -27.49
C ALA A 671 -29.06 9.24 -27.25
N ALA A 672 -30.02 9.15 -28.19
CA ALA A 672 -31.12 8.19 -28.11
C ALA A 672 -30.61 6.73 -28.13
N THR A 673 -29.63 6.44 -28.98
CA THR A 673 -29.05 5.08 -29.10
C THR A 673 -28.29 4.68 -27.85
N TYR A 674 -27.46 5.56 -27.29
CA TYR A 674 -26.68 5.28 -26.07
C TYR A 674 -27.54 5.19 -24.81
N ALA A 675 -28.70 5.85 -24.79
CA ALA A 675 -29.67 5.74 -23.70
C ALA A 675 -30.54 4.47 -23.77
N ASP A 676 -30.61 3.80 -24.93
CA ASP A 676 -31.42 2.61 -25.14
C ASP A 676 -30.70 1.35 -24.63
N ALA A 677 -31.14 0.85 -23.47
CA ALA A 677 -30.60 -0.35 -22.85
C ALA A 677 -30.70 -1.59 -23.77
N ALA A 678 -31.82 -1.78 -24.48
CA ALA A 678 -32.03 -2.94 -25.34
C ALA A 678 -31.08 -2.93 -26.54
N VAL A 679 -30.84 -1.75 -27.12
CA VAL A 679 -29.87 -1.60 -28.20
C VAL A 679 -28.45 -1.81 -27.69
N MET A 680 -28.06 -1.16 -26.60
CA MET A 680 -26.67 -1.19 -26.11
C MET A 680 -26.27 -2.53 -25.47
N THR A 681 -27.24 -3.27 -24.93
CA THR A 681 -27.02 -4.64 -24.42
C THR A 681 -26.94 -5.68 -25.52
N GLU A 682 -27.39 -5.40 -26.74
CA GLU A 682 -27.27 -6.28 -27.90
C GLU A 682 -26.03 -5.98 -28.77
N LEU A 683 -25.44 -4.79 -28.66
CA LEU A 683 -24.33 -4.36 -29.53
C LEU A 683 -22.94 -4.64 -28.95
N PRO A 684 -22.07 -5.42 -29.62
CA PRO A 684 -20.70 -5.68 -29.18
C PRO A 684 -19.75 -4.52 -29.55
N LEU A 685 -20.00 -3.31 -29.05
CA LEU A 685 -19.22 -2.11 -29.40
C LEU A 685 -17.78 -2.08 -28.85
N GLU A 686 -17.50 -2.89 -27.82
CA GLU A 686 -16.27 -2.81 -27.00
C GLU A 686 -15.45 -4.11 -26.96
N THR A 687 -15.73 -5.08 -27.84
CA THR A 687 -14.99 -6.36 -27.88
C THR A 687 -13.65 -6.26 -28.58
#